data_AF-A0A7S3SL91-F1
#
_entry.id   AF-A0A7S3SL91-F1
#
_cell.length_a   1.000
_cell.length_b   1.000
_cell.length_c   1.000
_cell.angle_alpha   90.00
_cell.angle_beta   90.00
_cell.angle_gamma   90.00
#
_symmetry.space_group_name_H-M   'P 1'
#
loop_
_entity.id
_entity.type
_entity.pdbx_description
1 polymer ?
#
loop_
_entity_poly.entity_id
_entity_poly.type
_entity_poly.pdbx_seq_one_letter_code
_entity_poly.pdbx_strand_id
1 'polypeptide(L)'
;PTTASSRTSDDADRPRTMQISVQAAGADHDALVAKNWKKQWLANGREESGITADQMDKMLAYIKAARSDLCHQSFVAVSPSGVVVGSAACQLWSGPAPQFDGDKAGTVWGVFVEPEHRRRGVATRLMQAVIKHWTSIGCQRGVLLCASEEARRVYERLGFGPGHMLLLELQPSNAAAPAPSSVTLETAHGAEADAHVLRHLRAKHLEERAPGASRWAGEELPERAAAFVKGARERLEYAVCMARDATGAVVGCASSNVWEGPGSNNHSWQTLIKLGVVWGLHVDREQRERDAVAAALLEHVVARWRETGCTKGFVMAASDAEAALFRRAGFEAHNAMTIELGRAPSPTSPIDLLRGVAMRQRTCAAEAAAAAATAEAEADFVASLRASGAALAQQVPASRLALLRLALPQMVEAALPATGAGRELAAVVVEAQAATGTHIDPESNWYTKNIARFGGGFDMKALTAQPGLLAAKFDRMASKYAVWTVGNRCTYYDWIARSARAATDELRGEGAVLDVACGIGLPGHQLRLCGFEGHMSGTDLSVGMLARARERRVYNRLFLADANAGLAAVESESLDLVLCVGALELLDHAICLPEFARVLKPKGELWASFQWEDAVDESGAAIASPTRHQNVAGVTLSELAAKLEMSGFDFDTAHVEKSHCAFYTPSPAQDGSSLPVPYLYVKARLASAPAVAPADE
;
A
#
# COMPACT_ATOMS: atom_id res chain seq x y z
N PRO A 1 -57.87 -38.01 7.69
CA PRO A 1 -57.24 -39.08 8.51
C PRO A 1 -56.17 -39.81 7.68
N THR A 2 -54.93 -39.29 7.72
CA THR A 2 -53.74 -39.95 8.35
C THR A 2 -53.22 -41.13 7.52
N THR A 3 -52.02 -41.03 6.93
CA THR A 3 -50.77 -41.07 7.70
C THR A 3 -49.65 -40.23 7.07
N ALA A 4 -49.09 -39.34 7.89
CA ALA A 4 -47.83 -38.65 7.67
C ALA A 4 -46.67 -39.50 8.20
N SER A 5 -45.53 -39.50 7.50
CA SER A 5 -44.24 -39.96 8.02
C SER A 5 -43.24 -38.81 7.95
N SER A 6 -42.55 -38.64 9.07
CA SER A 6 -41.78 -37.51 9.58
C SER A 6 -40.58 -37.09 8.72
N ARG A 7 -40.52 -35.79 8.38
CA ARG A 7 -39.23 -35.10 8.22
C ARG A 7 -38.76 -34.68 9.61
N THR A 8 -37.64 -35.24 10.03
CA THR A 8 -36.91 -34.82 11.22
C THR A 8 -36.43 -33.38 11.04
N SER A 9 -36.93 -32.52 11.92
CA SER A 9 -36.51 -31.15 12.15
C SER A 9 -35.17 -31.16 12.87
N ASP A 10 -34.05 -30.95 12.17
CA ASP A 10 -32.74 -30.77 12.83
C ASP A 10 -31.74 -29.91 12.03
N ASP A 11 -32.21 -29.03 11.13
CA ASP A 11 -31.32 -28.09 10.41
C ASP A 11 -31.75 -26.61 10.54
N ALA A 12 -32.45 -26.28 11.62
CA ALA A 12 -32.98 -24.92 11.83
C ALA A 12 -32.09 -24.02 12.71
N ASP A 13 -30.89 -24.44 13.13
CA ASP A 13 -30.09 -23.65 14.08
C ASP A 13 -28.57 -23.57 13.79
N ARG A 14 -28.19 -23.47 12.51
CA ARG A 14 -26.89 -22.85 12.17
C ARG A 14 -27.07 -21.33 12.09
N PRO A 15 -26.33 -20.52 12.88
CA PRO A 15 -26.44 -19.07 12.80
C PRO A 15 -26.03 -18.62 11.39
N ARG A 16 -26.99 -18.06 10.65
CA ARG A 16 -26.72 -17.28 9.43
C ARG A 16 -25.66 -16.25 9.78
N THR A 17 -24.45 -16.39 9.26
CA THR A 17 -23.39 -15.38 9.39
C THR A 17 -23.91 -14.06 8.81
N MET A 18 -24.34 -13.15 9.68
CA MET A 18 -24.75 -11.80 9.30
C MET A 18 -23.54 -11.09 8.67
N GLN A 19 -23.57 -10.89 7.35
CA GLN A 19 -22.55 -10.13 6.62
C GLN A 19 -22.71 -8.63 6.92
N ILE A 20 -22.03 -8.14 7.95
CA ILE A 20 -21.84 -6.70 8.17
C ILE A 20 -20.90 -6.17 7.05
N SER A 21 -21.07 -4.96 6.54
CA SER A 21 -20.13 -4.30 5.62
C SER A 21 -19.40 -3.17 6.35
N VAL A 22 -18.19 -2.79 5.90
CA VAL A 22 -17.49 -1.59 6.40
C VAL A 22 -17.23 -0.70 5.20
N GLN A 23 -17.59 0.57 5.31
CA GLN A 23 -17.48 1.54 4.23
C GLN A 23 -16.98 2.89 4.74
N ALA A 24 -16.31 3.65 3.87
CA ALA A 24 -15.94 5.03 4.14
C ALA A 24 -17.20 5.88 4.29
N ALA A 25 -17.21 6.75 5.30
CA ALA A 25 -18.33 7.62 5.65
C ALA A 25 -17.97 9.09 5.36
N GLY A 26 -18.85 9.75 4.60
CA GLY A 26 -18.79 11.17 4.30
C GLY A 26 -19.31 12.03 5.46
N ALA A 27 -19.46 13.34 5.20
CA ALA A 27 -19.91 14.30 6.20
C ALA A 27 -21.35 14.05 6.68
N ASP A 28 -22.16 13.36 5.87
CA ASP A 28 -23.51 12.90 6.18
C ASP A 28 -23.57 11.96 7.40
N HIS A 29 -22.46 11.29 7.73
CA HIS A 29 -22.35 10.38 8.87
C HIS A 29 -21.67 11.01 10.10
N ASP A 30 -21.19 12.26 10.03
CA ASP A 30 -20.38 12.86 11.11
C ASP A 30 -21.15 12.98 12.43
N ALA A 31 -22.45 13.31 12.37
CA ALA A 31 -23.32 13.35 13.55
C ALA A 31 -23.45 11.98 14.22
N LEU A 32 -23.51 10.91 13.42
CA LEU A 32 -23.55 9.54 13.92
C LEU A 32 -22.21 9.13 14.53
N VAL A 33 -21.10 9.45 13.88
CA VAL A 33 -19.74 9.17 14.38
C VAL A 33 -19.51 9.90 15.71
N ALA A 34 -19.90 11.17 15.81
CA ALA A 34 -19.82 11.94 17.05
C ALA A 34 -20.69 11.32 18.16
N LYS A 35 -21.91 10.89 17.83
CA LYS A 35 -22.80 10.19 18.76
C LYS A 35 -22.18 8.87 19.26
N ASN A 36 -21.63 8.06 18.36
CA ASN A 36 -20.97 6.79 18.73
C ASN A 36 -19.72 7.02 19.58
N TRP A 37 -18.98 8.09 19.31
CA TRP A 37 -17.83 8.46 20.13
C TRP A 37 -18.27 8.91 21.54
N LYS A 38 -19.40 9.63 21.69
CA LYS A 38 -20.02 9.88 23.00
C LYS A 38 -20.37 8.57 23.73
N LYS A 39 -21.00 7.62 23.04
CA LYS A 39 -21.31 6.30 23.61
C LYS A 39 -20.05 5.56 24.08
N GLN A 40 -18.96 5.66 23.31
CA GLN A 40 -17.67 5.09 23.68
C GLN A 40 -17.11 5.73 24.96
N TRP A 41 -17.23 7.04 25.14
CA TRP A 41 -16.80 7.72 26.38
C TRP A 41 -17.55 7.23 27.60
N LEU A 42 -18.88 7.14 27.51
CA LEU A 42 -19.72 6.63 28.60
C LEU A 42 -19.35 5.17 28.92
N ALA A 43 -19.14 4.33 27.90
CA ALA A 43 -18.71 2.94 28.08
C ALA A 43 -17.32 2.80 28.72
N ASN A 44 -16.44 3.81 28.53
CA ASN A 44 -15.12 3.87 29.15
C ASN A 44 -15.13 4.57 30.53
N GLY A 45 -16.31 4.80 31.13
CA GLY A 45 -16.45 5.30 32.49
C GLY A 45 -16.45 6.83 32.64
N ARG A 46 -16.60 7.61 31.55
CA ARG A 46 -16.78 9.06 31.66
C ARG A 46 -18.18 9.38 32.20
N GLU A 47 -18.26 10.19 33.24
CA GLU A 47 -19.55 10.64 33.79
C GLU A 47 -20.30 11.55 32.82
N GLU A 48 -21.62 11.34 32.72
CA GLU A 48 -22.49 12.11 31.83
C GLU A 48 -22.59 13.60 32.25
N SER A 49 -22.51 13.87 33.56
CA SER A 49 -22.40 15.22 34.14
C SER A 49 -21.24 16.04 33.57
N GLY A 50 -20.21 15.36 33.04
CA GLY A 50 -19.03 15.96 32.45
C GLY A 50 -19.04 16.22 30.97
N ILE A 51 -20.19 16.03 30.31
CA ILE A 51 -20.36 16.25 28.88
C ILE A 51 -21.19 17.53 28.71
N THR A 52 -20.60 18.57 28.17
CA THR A 52 -21.29 19.86 27.99
C THR A 52 -22.32 19.80 26.86
N ALA A 53 -23.33 20.66 26.91
CA ALA A 53 -24.41 20.69 25.92
C ALA A 53 -23.93 20.99 24.49
N ASP A 54 -22.87 21.78 24.34
CA ASP A 54 -22.25 22.20 23.07
C ASP A 54 -21.15 21.26 22.56
N GLN A 55 -20.88 20.17 23.29
CA GLN A 55 -19.75 19.29 22.99
C GLN A 55 -19.89 18.57 21.63
N MET A 56 -21.12 18.24 21.21
CA MET A 56 -21.37 17.59 19.91
C MET A 56 -21.07 18.54 18.74
N ASP A 57 -21.47 19.81 18.85
CA ASP A 57 -21.23 20.81 17.82
C ASP A 57 -19.73 21.06 17.62
N LYS A 58 -18.97 21.06 18.72
CA LYS A 58 -17.50 21.17 18.70
C LYS A 58 -16.84 19.96 18.03
N MET A 59 -17.34 18.75 18.27
CA MET A 59 -16.82 17.54 17.62
C MET A 59 -17.08 17.55 16.11
N LEU A 60 -18.27 18.01 15.70
CA LEU A 60 -18.60 18.17 14.28
C LEU A 60 -17.72 19.22 13.61
N ALA A 61 -17.51 20.36 14.26
CA ALA A 61 -16.60 21.39 13.76
C ALA A 61 -15.15 20.87 13.60
N TYR A 62 -14.70 20.05 14.56
CA TYR A 62 -13.38 19.41 14.49
C TYR A 62 -13.27 18.41 13.34
N ILE A 63 -14.23 17.50 13.19
CA ILE A 63 -14.24 16.52 12.10
C ILE A 63 -14.20 17.27 10.75
N LYS A 64 -14.98 18.34 10.61
CA LYS A 64 -14.98 19.19 9.42
C LYS A 64 -13.61 19.79 9.13
N ALA A 65 -12.93 20.37 10.13
CA ALA A 65 -11.60 20.94 9.96
C ALA A 65 -10.55 19.86 9.62
N ALA A 66 -10.57 18.73 10.33
CA ALA A 66 -9.61 17.65 10.13
C ALA A 66 -9.72 16.96 8.76
N ARG A 67 -10.90 16.98 8.13
CA ARG A 67 -11.08 16.50 6.75
C ARG A 67 -10.29 17.33 5.74
N SER A 68 -10.19 18.64 5.97
CA SER A 68 -9.35 19.54 5.16
C SER A 68 -7.87 19.34 5.49
N ASP A 69 -7.52 19.36 6.77
CA ASP A 69 -6.14 19.66 7.16
C ASP A 69 -5.32 18.41 7.53
N LEU A 70 -5.99 17.29 7.85
CA LEU A 70 -5.37 16.10 8.42
C LEU A 70 -5.70 14.81 7.68
N CYS A 71 -6.25 14.90 6.46
CA CYS A 71 -6.69 13.74 5.68
C CYS A 71 -7.65 12.83 6.48
N HIS A 72 -8.57 13.43 7.23
CA HIS A 72 -9.52 12.68 8.06
C HIS A 72 -10.44 11.77 7.24
N GLN A 73 -10.62 10.54 7.70
CA GLN A 73 -11.58 9.58 7.18
C GLN A 73 -12.35 8.90 8.33
N SER A 74 -13.67 8.95 8.24
CA SER A 74 -14.58 8.15 9.07
C SER A 74 -14.99 6.86 8.34
N PHE A 75 -15.24 5.80 9.10
CA PHE A 75 -15.73 4.52 8.61
C PHE A 75 -16.96 4.11 9.42
N VAL A 76 -17.95 3.53 8.75
CA VAL A 76 -19.14 2.97 9.37
C VAL A 76 -19.27 1.49 9.03
N ALA A 77 -19.68 0.70 10.02
CA ALA A 77 -20.05 -0.69 9.84
C ALA A 77 -21.57 -0.78 9.69
N VAL A 78 -22.06 -1.37 8.60
CA VAL A 78 -23.49 -1.41 8.25
C VAL A 78 -24.00 -2.86 8.25
N SER A 79 -25.13 -3.11 8.90
CA SER A 79 -25.80 -4.41 8.89
C SER A 79 -26.43 -4.70 7.51
N PRO A 80 -26.83 -5.95 7.22
CA PRO A 80 -27.60 -6.27 6.01
C PRO A 80 -28.91 -5.48 5.86
N SER A 81 -29.47 -5.00 6.97
CA SER A 81 -30.69 -4.18 6.98
C SER A 81 -30.41 -2.68 6.76
N GLY A 82 -29.18 -2.29 6.42
CA GLY A 82 -28.79 -0.91 6.18
C GLY A 82 -28.55 -0.07 7.44
N VAL A 83 -28.56 -0.69 8.62
CA VAL A 83 -28.38 0.02 9.90
C VAL A 83 -26.91 0.13 10.24
N VAL A 84 -26.44 1.31 10.62
CA VAL A 84 -25.07 1.49 11.12
C VAL A 84 -24.95 0.88 12.52
N VAL A 85 -24.06 -0.11 12.66
CA VAL A 85 -23.83 -0.89 13.89
C VAL A 85 -22.45 -0.63 14.52
N GLY A 86 -21.65 0.23 13.91
CA GLY A 86 -20.36 0.66 14.45
C GLY A 86 -19.70 1.74 13.63
N SER A 87 -18.67 2.37 14.18
CA SER A 87 -17.90 3.43 13.53
C SER A 87 -16.44 3.43 13.99
N ALA A 88 -15.58 4.08 13.20
CA ALA A 88 -14.22 4.47 13.56
C ALA A 88 -13.84 5.73 12.79
N ALA A 89 -13.05 6.62 13.37
CA ALA A 89 -12.55 7.82 12.72
C ALA A 89 -11.02 7.86 12.82
N CYS A 90 -10.35 8.26 11.75
CA CYS A 90 -8.89 8.30 11.71
C CYS A 90 -8.38 9.45 10.86
N GLN A 91 -7.16 9.91 11.11
CA GLN A 91 -6.51 11.00 10.37
C GLN A 91 -4.99 10.99 10.62
N LEU A 92 -4.26 11.94 10.03
CA LEU A 92 -2.87 12.23 10.38
C LEU A 92 -2.77 12.67 11.85
N TRP A 93 -1.81 12.10 12.56
CA TRP A 93 -1.47 12.52 13.92
C TRP A 93 -1.10 14.00 13.91
N SER A 94 -1.69 14.76 14.84
CA SER A 94 -1.37 16.18 15.10
C SER A 94 -1.15 16.43 16.59
N GLY A 95 -0.86 15.37 17.35
CA GLY A 95 -0.76 15.44 18.81
C GLY A 95 0.57 16.01 19.32
N PRO A 96 0.74 16.05 20.66
CA PRO A 96 1.73 16.86 21.37
C PRO A 96 3.21 16.46 21.15
N ALA A 97 3.46 15.23 20.70
CA ALA A 97 4.81 14.72 20.51
C ALA A 97 5.42 15.20 19.18
N PRO A 98 6.73 15.50 19.13
CA PRO A 98 7.36 16.01 17.93
C PRO A 98 7.30 14.99 16.78
N GLN A 99 6.89 15.46 15.61
CA GLN A 99 7.03 14.74 14.35
C GLN A 99 8.28 15.26 13.65
N PHE A 100 9.22 14.37 13.36
CA PHE A 100 10.44 14.73 12.64
C PHE A 100 10.18 14.64 11.13
N ASP A 101 10.82 15.50 10.35
CA ASP A 101 10.61 15.62 8.90
C ASP A 101 10.62 14.26 8.17
N GLY A 102 9.46 13.93 7.60
CA GLY A 102 9.24 12.75 6.76
C GLY A 102 8.66 11.52 7.46
N ASP A 103 8.37 11.55 8.76
CA ASP A 103 7.69 10.46 9.48
C ASP A 103 6.26 10.86 9.87
N LYS A 104 5.30 10.60 8.98
CA LYS A 104 3.86 10.75 9.23
C LYS A 104 3.37 9.60 10.12
N ALA A 105 2.63 9.95 11.17
CA ALA A 105 1.88 8.99 11.97
C ALA A 105 0.39 9.13 11.72
N GLY A 106 -0.35 8.04 11.78
CA GLY A 106 -1.82 8.04 11.78
C GLY A 106 -2.36 7.93 13.21
N THR A 107 -3.55 8.46 13.46
CA THR A 107 -4.29 8.26 14.72
C THR A 107 -5.75 7.95 14.49
N VAL A 108 -6.36 7.26 15.46
CA VAL A 108 -7.71 6.71 15.39
C VAL A 108 -8.45 6.96 16.70
N TRP A 109 -9.73 7.30 16.59
CA TRP A 109 -10.64 7.48 17.71
C TRP A 109 -12.06 7.09 17.29
N GLY A 110 -13.01 7.14 18.23
CA GLY A 110 -14.41 6.84 17.95
C GLY A 110 -14.65 5.39 17.48
N VAL A 111 -13.75 4.45 17.82
CA VAL A 111 -13.88 3.04 17.50
C VAL A 111 -14.96 2.43 18.39
N PHE A 112 -16.16 2.29 17.85
CA PHE A 112 -17.33 1.86 18.58
C PHE A 112 -18.10 0.80 17.79
N VAL A 113 -18.64 -0.19 18.49
CA VAL A 113 -19.54 -1.21 17.94
C VAL A 113 -20.69 -1.39 18.93
N GLU A 114 -21.92 -1.35 18.42
CA GLU A 114 -23.12 -1.58 19.23
C GLU A 114 -23.02 -2.93 19.96
N PRO A 115 -23.39 -3.00 21.26
CA PRO A 115 -23.18 -4.19 22.10
C PRO A 115 -23.64 -5.51 21.46
N GLU A 116 -24.79 -5.50 20.78
CA GLU A 116 -25.42 -6.67 20.15
C GLU A 116 -24.61 -7.22 18.96
N HIS A 117 -23.74 -6.37 18.38
CA HIS A 117 -22.91 -6.66 17.21
C HIS A 117 -21.44 -6.89 17.57
N ARG A 118 -21.07 -6.85 18.86
CA ARG A 118 -19.71 -7.13 19.33
C ARG A 118 -19.36 -8.60 19.15
N ARG A 119 -18.05 -8.90 19.25
CA ARG A 119 -17.47 -10.26 19.11
C ARG A 119 -17.73 -10.96 17.76
N ARG A 120 -18.23 -10.24 16.75
CA ARG A 120 -18.46 -10.71 15.38
C ARG A 120 -17.42 -10.21 14.36
N GLY A 121 -16.28 -9.72 14.83
CA GLY A 121 -15.19 -9.21 13.97
C GLY A 121 -15.40 -7.79 13.41
N VAL A 122 -16.45 -7.07 13.82
CA VAL A 122 -16.76 -5.70 13.32
C VAL A 122 -15.64 -4.71 13.60
N ALA A 123 -15.17 -4.65 14.84
CA ALA A 123 -14.06 -3.75 15.24
C ALA A 123 -12.77 -4.07 14.48
N THR A 124 -12.48 -5.36 14.24
CA THR A 124 -11.32 -5.80 13.43
C THR A 124 -11.38 -5.23 12.02
N ARG A 125 -12.56 -5.28 11.38
CA ARG A 125 -12.74 -4.77 10.01
C ARG A 125 -12.72 -3.25 9.93
N LEU A 126 -13.28 -2.56 10.93
CA LEU A 126 -13.14 -1.11 11.06
C LEU A 126 -11.66 -0.70 11.16
N MET A 127 -10.89 -1.39 12.01
CA MET A 127 -9.46 -1.10 12.17
C MET A 127 -8.61 -1.49 10.96
N GLN A 128 -8.97 -2.53 10.21
CA GLN A 128 -8.33 -2.83 8.92
C GLN A 128 -8.53 -1.71 7.90
N ALA A 129 -9.73 -1.11 7.87
CA ALA A 129 -10.00 0.04 7.01
C ALA A 129 -9.20 1.28 7.44
N VAL A 130 -9.06 1.50 8.74
CA VAL A 130 -8.21 2.55 9.33
C VAL A 130 -6.74 2.36 8.95
N ILE A 131 -6.17 1.17 9.15
CA ILE A 131 -4.79 0.85 8.78
C ILE A 131 -4.56 1.11 7.29
N LYS A 132 -5.48 0.64 6.44
CA LYS A 132 -5.41 0.86 5.00
C LYS A 132 -5.40 2.36 4.65
N HIS A 133 -6.23 3.15 5.31
CA HIS A 133 -6.27 4.61 5.12
C HIS A 133 -4.96 5.26 5.51
N TRP A 134 -4.43 4.94 6.70
CA TRP A 134 -3.12 5.45 7.14
C TRP A 134 -1.99 5.12 6.17
N THR A 135 -1.95 3.89 5.66
CA THR A 135 -0.98 3.50 4.62
C THR A 135 -1.15 4.34 3.35
N SER A 136 -2.38 4.60 2.90
CA SER A 136 -2.63 5.39 1.69
C SER A 136 -2.23 6.87 1.80
N ILE A 137 -2.29 7.46 3.00
CA ILE A 137 -1.87 8.85 3.22
C ILE A 137 -0.38 8.96 3.61
N GLY A 138 0.34 7.84 3.53
CA GLY A 138 1.78 7.74 3.73
C GLY A 138 2.21 7.74 5.19
N CYS A 139 1.39 7.26 6.12
CA CYS A 139 1.80 7.06 7.51
C CYS A 139 2.74 5.85 7.62
N GLN A 140 3.84 6.02 8.34
CA GLN A 140 4.80 4.95 8.65
C GLN A 140 4.43 4.20 9.93
N ARG A 141 3.63 4.84 10.80
CA ARG A 141 3.17 4.27 12.07
C ARG A 141 1.74 4.68 12.38
N GLY A 142 1.01 3.83 13.09
CA GLY A 142 -0.29 4.15 13.67
C GLY A 142 -0.16 4.30 15.19
N VAL A 143 -0.79 5.33 15.75
CA VAL A 143 -0.83 5.61 17.18
C VAL A 143 -2.27 5.53 17.65
N LEU A 144 -2.51 4.73 18.69
CA LEU A 144 -3.79 4.60 19.36
C LEU A 144 -3.61 5.08 20.80
N LEU A 145 -4.32 6.13 21.21
CA LEU A 145 -4.08 6.80 22.50
C LEU A 145 -4.69 6.10 23.70
N CYS A 146 -5.84 5.46 23.51
CA CYS A 146 -6.57 4.81 24.58
C CYS A 146 -7.25 3.54 24.05
N ALA A 147 -6.66 2.39 24.37
CA ALA A 147 -7.31 1.09 24.22
C ALA A 147 -8.05 0.75 25.50
N SER A 148 -9.37 0.54 25.42
CA SER A 148 -10.07 -0.11 26.52
C SER A 148 -9.58 -1.55 26.68
N GLU A 149 -9.68 -2.11 27.88
CA GLU A 149 -9.29 -3.50 28.16
C GLU A 149 -10.03 -4.49 27.24
N GLU A 150 -11.32 -4.23 26.97
CA GLU A 150 -12.15 -5.01 26.04
C GLU A 150 -11.63 -4.95 24.59
N ALA A 151 -11.15 -3.79 24.15
CA ALA A 151 -10.69 -3.57 22.78
C ALA A 151 -9.22 -3.97 22.56
N ARG A 152 -8.42 -4.06 23.63
CA ARG A 152 -6.97 -4.36 23.56
C ARG A 152 -6.66 -5.61 22.73
N ARG A 153 -7.37 -6.71 22.96
CA ARG A 153 -7.21 -7.97 22.21
C ARG A 153 -7.53 -7.86 20.72
N VAL A 154 -8.30 -6.85 20.29
CA VAL A 154 -8.56 -6.59 18.86
C VAL A 154 -7.33 -5.95 18.23
N TYR A 155 -6.74 -4.97 18.90
CA TYR A 155 -5.55 -4.27 18.42
C TYR A 155 -4.32 -5.16 18.40
N GLU A 156 -4.08 -5.97 19.44
CA GLU A 156 -2.94 -6.90 19.49
C GLU A 156 -2.96 -7.91 18.32
N ARG A 157 -4.15 -8.43 17.98
CA ARG A 157 -4.33 -9.34 16.83
C ARG A 157 -4.08 -8.67 15.48
N LEU A 158 -4.15 -7.35 15.41
CA LEU A 158 -3.86 -6.55 14.22
C LEU A 158 -2.39 -6.10 14.17
N GLY A 159 -1.57 -6.51 15.14
CA GLY A 159 -0.14 -6.18 15.19
C GLY A 159 0.19 -4.92 15.98
N PHE A 160 -0.76 -4.35 16.73
CA PHE A 160 -0.45 -3.26 17.65
C PHE A 160 0.28 -3.79 18.90
N GLY A 161 1.38 -3.16 19.25
CA GLY A 161 2.14 -3.39 20.48
C GLY A 161 1.88 -2.32 21.56
N PRO A 162 2.43 -2.50 22.77
CA PRO A 162 2.39 -1.49 23.82
C PRO A 162 3.11 -0.20 23.35
N GLY A 163 2.49 0.95 23.59
CA GLY A 163 3.12 2.26 23.38
C GLY A 163 3.81 2.76 24.65
N HIS A 164 4.90 3.51 24.50
CA HIS A 164 5.63 4.14 25.62
C HIS A 164 5.06 5.52 26.02
N MET A 165 3.73 5.65 26.02
CA MET A 165 3.03 6.89 26.37
C MET A 165 2.74 6.94 27.87
N LEU A 166 3.22 7.98 28.54
CA LEU A 166 3.05 8.17 29.98
C LEU A 166 2.35 9.51 30.25
N LEU A 167 1.45 9.52 31.22
CA LEU A 167 0.71 10.71 31.66
C LEU A 167 0.95 11.00 33.14
N LEU A 168 0.92 12.27 33.52
CA LEU A 168 0.94 12.74 34.89
C LEU A 168 -0.31 13.59 35.14
N GLU A 169 -1.12 13.27 36.13
CA GLU A 169 -2.21 14.16 36.55
C GLU A 169 -1.63 15.33 37.36
N LEU A 170 -1.90 16.57 36.94
CA LEU A 170 -1.43 17.76 37.65
C LEU A 170 -2.47 18.16 38.70
N GLN A 171 -2.25 17.74 39.95
CA GLN A 171 -3.05 18.20 41.09
C GLN A 171 -2.77 19.70 41.39
N PRO A 172 -3.78 20.48 41.82
CA PRO A 172 -3.55 21.80 42.42
C PRO A 172 -2.65 21.67 43.65
N SER A 173 -1.61 22.50 43.75
CA SER A 173 -0.41 22.22 44.56
C SER A 173 -0.63 21.97 46.05
N ASN A 174 0.24 21.13 46.64
CA ASN A 174 1.01 21.52 47.82
C ASN A 174 2.49 21.69 47.40
N ALA A 175 3.21 22.57 48.11
CA ALA A 175 4.49 23.20 47.75
C ALA A 175 5.54 22.35 47.01
N ALA A 176 6.34 23.02 46.17
CA ALA A 176 7.48 22.44 45.44
C ALA A 176 8.50 21.80 46.40
N ALA A 177 9.01 20.62 46.05
CA ALA A 177 10.15 20.05 46.74
C ALA A 177 11.41 20.89 46.42
N PRO A 178 12.32 21.11 47.39
CA PRO A 178 13.53 21.88 47.15
C PRO A 178 14.47 21.12 46.20
N ALA A 179 15.09 21.85 45.27
CA ALA A 179 16.12 21.30 44.41
C ALA A 179 17.25 20.67 45.26
N PRO A 180 17.84 19.53 44.83
CA PRO A 180 18.94 18.92 45.54
C PRO A 180 20.12 19.90 45.64
N SER A 181 20.80 19.91 46.79
CA SER A 181 21.84 20.90 47.13
C SER A 181 23.09 20.89 46.23
N SER A 182 23.19 19.96 45.27
CA SER A 182 24.33 19.80 44.36
C SER A 182 24.17 20.49 43.01
N VAL A 183 22.97 20.94 42.63
CA VAL A 183 22.72 21.61 41.34
C VAL A 183 21.81 22.83 41.46
N THR A 184 22.05 23.83 40.63
CA THR A 184 21.17 24.99 40.44
C THR A 184 20.33 24.80 39.17
N LEU A 185 19.02 25.00 39.28
CA LEU A 185 18.09 24.95 38.15
C LEU A 185 17.78 26.34 37.64
N GLU A 186 17.84 26.53 36.32
CA GLU A 186 17.42 27.77 35.68
C GLU A 186 16.58 27.51 34.43
N THR A 187 15.59 28.37 34.20
CA THR A 187 14.91 28.42 32.91
C THR A 187 15.82 29.16 31.93
N ALA A 188 16.19 28.50 30.84
CA ALA A 188 17.16 29.01 29.90
C ALA A 188 16.54 29.35 28.53
N HIS A 189 17.11 30.37 27.88
CA HIS A 189 16.69 30.85 26.56
C HIS A 189 17.92 31.20 25.70
N GLY A 190 17.71 31.30 24.37
CA GLY A 190 18.76 31.69 23.44
C GLY A 190 19.70 30.55 23.02
N ALA A 191 20.76 30.92 22.30
CA ALA A 191 21.61 30.00 21.57
C ALA A 191 22.35 28.97 22.44
N GLU A 192 22.66 29.30 23.70
CA GLU A 192 23.31 28.37 24.64
C GLU A 192 22.37 27.20 25.01
N ALA A 193 21.13 27.52 25.41
CA ALA A 193 20.12 26.52 25.74
C ALA A 193 19.83 25.60 24.55
N ASP A 194 19.74 26.19 23.35
CA ASP A 194 19.52 25.45 22.11
C ASP A 194 20.71 24.52 21.83
N ALA A 195 21.95 25.02 21.88
CA ALA A 195 23.14 24.21 21.67
C ALA A 195 23.23 23.02 22.62
N HIS A 196 22.82 23.18 23.88
CA HIS A 196 22.75 22.07 24.84
C HIS A 196 21.63 21.09 24.50
N VAL A 197 20.38 21.54 24.27
CA VAL A 197 19.28 20.65 23.83
C VAL A 197 19.69 19.85 22.58
N LEU A 198 20.37 20.49 21.63
CA LEU A 198 20.87 19.86 20.41
C LEU A 198 21.97 18.83 20.66
N ARG A 199 22.97 19.17 21.48
CA ARG A 199 24.04 18.25 21.89
C ARG A 199 23.46 17.00 22.55
N HIS A 200 22.45 17.17 23.40
CA HIS A 200 21.82 16.07 24.12
C HIS A 200 20.87 15.24 23.25
N LEU A 201 20.10 15.84 22.35
CA LEU A 201 19.34 15.10 21.34
C LEU A 201 20.27 14.23 20.48
N ARG A 202 21.45 14.76 20.11
CA ARG A 202 22.49 14.01 19.40
C ARG A 202 23.09 12.90 20.25
N ALA A 203 23.40 13.15 21.52
CA ALA A 203 23.96 12.15 22.45
C ALA A 203 22.97 11.01 22.74
N LYS A 204 21.70 11.31 23.03
CA LYS A 204 20.63 10.32 23.22
C LYS A 204 20.47 9.42 21.99
N HIS A 205 20.51 10.00 20.80
CA HIS A 205 20.45 9.26 19.54
C HIS A 205 21.64 8.31 19.31
N LEU A 206 22.83 8.71 19.76
CA LEU A 206 24.07 7.93 19.63
C LEU A 206 24.20 6.83 20.71
N GLU A 207 23.73 7.09 21.95
CA GLU A 207 23.80 6.14 23.07
C GLU A 207 22.81 4.97 22.95
N GLU A 208 21.62 5.18 22.38
CA GLU A 208 20.51 4.19 22.42
C GLU A 208 20.61 3.04 21.39
N ARG A 209 21.63 3.00 20.50
CA ARG A 209 21.97 1.87 19.58
C ARG A 209 20.77 1.06 19.00
N ALA A 210 19.64 1.70 18.71
CA ALA A 210 18.59 1.09 17.90
C ALA A 210 19.07 1.08 16.43
N PRO A 211 19.03 -0.07 15.71
CA PRO A 211 19.50 -0.12 14.32
C PRO A 211 18.63 0.80 13.46
N GLY A 212 19.16 1.95 13.05
CA GLY A 212 18.48 2.99 12.25
C GLY A 212 18.45 4.40 12.84
N ALA A 213 19.01 4.59 14.04
CA ALA A 213 19.30 5.91 14.59
C ALA A 213 20.52 6.59 13.91
N SER A 214 20.52 6.65 12.56
CA SER A 214 21.61 7.22 11.76
C SER A 214 21.18 8.41 10.90
N ARG A 215 19.90 8.80 10.89
CA ARG A 215 19.43 9.92 10.05
C ARG A 215 19.82 11.31 10.58
N TRP A 216 20.28 11.38 11.83
CA TRP A 216 20.77 12.59 12.49
C TRP A 216 22.31 12.70 12.48
N ALA A 217 23.02 11.78 11.81
CA ALA A 217 24.49 11.74 11.81
C ALA A 217 25.15 12.47 10.62
N GLY A 218 24.42 13.40 9.96
CA GLY A 218 24.93 14.22 8.86
C GLY A 218 25.33 15.64 9.30
N GLU A 219 26.13 16.34 8.49
CA GLU A 219 26.64 17.69 8.78
C GLU A 219 25.55 18.77 8.92
N GLU A 220 24.32 18.53 8.42
CA GLU A 220 23.18 19.45 8.47
C GLU A 220 22.35 19.40 9.79
N LEU A 221 22.74 18.57 10.76
CA LEU A 221 21.99 18.39 12.00
C LEU A 221 21.69 19.67 12.78
N PRO A 222 22.69 20.54 13.02
CA PRO A 222 22.49 21.72 13.85
C PRO A 222 21.50 22.69 13.21
N GLU A 223 21.50 22.81 11.88
CA GLU A 223 20.64 23.74 11.14
C GLU A 223 19.17 23.30 11.14
N ARG A 224 18.89 22.03 10.84
CA ARG A 224 17.52 21.48 10.86
C ARG A 224 16.91 21.49 12.25
N ALA A 225 17.73 21.21 13.25
CA ALA A 225 17.31 21.19 14.63
C ALA A 225 17.14 22.61 15.21
N ALA A 226 17.98 23.57 14.80
CA ALA A 226 17.77 24.99 15.10
C ALA A 226 16.49 25.53 14.46
N ALA A 227 16.20 25.16 13.20
CA ALA A 227 14.95 25.52 12.53
C ALA A 227 13.72 24.92 13.24
N PHE A 228 13.83 23.67 13.73
CA PHE A 228 12.79 23.02 14.52
C PHE A 228 12.53 23.74 15.86
N VAL A 229 13.60 24.02 16.63
CA VAL A 229 13.49 24.72 17.93
C VAL A 229 12.94 26.14 17.74
N LYS A 230 13.40 26.85 16.70
CA LYS A 230 12.86 28.16 16.32
C LYS A 230 11.35 28.08 16.04
N GLY A 231 10.94 27.16 15.17
CA GLY A 231 9.53 26.99 14.83
C GLY A 231 8.65 26.50 15.99
N ALA A 232 9.23 25.80 16.98
CA ALA A 232 8.54 25.43 18.21
C ALA A 232 8.34 26.62 19.14
N ARG A 233 9.37 27.45 19.34
CA ARG A 233 9.28 28.70 20.14
C ARG A 233 8.30 29.71 19.56
N GLU A 234 8.17 29.77 18.24
CA GLU A 234 7.24 30.68 17.56
C GLU A 234 5.77 30.24 17.67
N ARG A 235 5.51 28.93 17.83
CA ARG A 235 4.15 28.36 17.73
C ARG A 235 3.62 27.75 19.03
N LEU A 236 4.50 27.45 19.98
CA LEU A 236 4.18 26.75 21.22
C LEU A 236 4.81 27.50 22.39
N GLU A 237 4.23 27.30 23.58
CA GLU A 237 4.82 27.78 24.82
C GLU A 237 6.02 26.89 25.21
N TYR A 238 7.12 27.03 24.50
CA TYR A 238 8.33 26.21 24.61
C TYR A 238 9.29 26.71 25.70
N ALA A 239 9.88 25.77 26.44
CA ALA A 239 10.69 26.01 27.62
C ALA A 239 11.87 25.04 27.70
N VAL A 240 13.03 25.54 28.14
CA VAL A 240 14.18 24.70 28.49
C VAL A 240 14.57 25.00 29.93
N CYS A 241 14.71 23.96 30.75
CA CYS A 241 15.30 24.01 32.07
C CYS A 241 16.70 23.39 32.00
N MET A 242 17.70 24.07 32.56
CA MET A 242 19.07 23.57 32.67
C MET A 242 19.45 23.35 34.14
N ALA A 243 20.16 22.27 34.40
CA ALA A 243 20.80 21.99 35.67
C ALA A 243 22.29 22.27 35.56
N ARG A 244 22.82 23.13 36.43
CA ARG A 244 24.24 23.42 36.55
C ARG A 244 24.80 22.90 37.86
N ASP A 245 26.01 22.35 37.82
CA ASP A 245 26.74 21.99 39.04
C ASP A 245 27.36 23.22 39.73
N ALA A 246 28.03 23.00 40.86
CA ALA A 246 28.70 24.05 41.63
C ALA A 246 29.82 24.79 40.88
N THR A 247 30.31 24.25 39.76
CA THR A 247 31.31 24.89 38.88
C THR A 247 30.66 25.77 37.80
N GLY A 248 29.33 25.70 37.66
CA GLY A 248 28.56 26.37 36.62
C GLY A 248 28.42 25.56 35.33
N ALA A 249 28.96 24.34 35.28
CA ALA A 249 28.85 23.46 34.11
C ALA A 249 27.44 22.87 34.01
N VAL A 250 26.88 22.83 32.79
CA VAL A 250 25.56 22.22 32.56
C VAL A 250 25.69 20.70 32.61
N VAL A 251 25.02 20.09 33.59
CA VAL A 251 25.04 18.62 33.84
C VAL A 251 23.74 17.92 33.46
N GLY A 252 22.74 18.68 33.03
CA GLY A 252 21.47 18.15 32.54
C GLY A 252 20.55 19.24 32.00
N CYS A 253 19.57 18.83 31.20
CA CYS A 253 18.51 19.71 30.73
C CYS A 253 17.20 18.98 30.47
N ALA A 254 16.09 19.69 30.62
CA ALA A 254 14.77 19.25 30.19
C ALA A 254 14.15 20.30 29.27
N SER A 255 13.64 19.87 28.13
CA SER A 255 12.84 20.72 27.25
C SER A 255 11.38 20.29 27.28
N SER A 256 10.50 21.27 27.31
CA SER A 256 9.07 21.06 27.37
C SER A 256 8.32 22.13 26.61
N ASN A 257 7.05 21.85 26.31
CA ASN A 257 6.13 22.84 25.80
C ASN A 257 4.74 22.64 26.40
N VAL A 258 3.89 23.64 26.22
CA VAL A 258 2.45 23.46 26.35
C VAL A 258 1.88 23.15 24.96
N TRP A 259 1.11 22.07 24.88
CA TRP A 259 0.29 21.76 23.72
C TRP A 259 -1.16 22.01 24.07
N GLU A 260 -1.87 22.68 23.17
CA GLU A 260 -3.31 22.90 23.29
C GLU A 260 -4.02 22.17 22.17
N GLY A 261 -4.99 21.31 22.52
CA GLY A 261 -5.78 20.65 21.50
C GLY A 261 -6.98 19.88 22.04
N PRO A 262 -7.80 19.31 21.14
CA PRO A 262 -8.99 18.56 21.48
C PRO A 262 -8.58 17.21 22.10
N GLY A 263 -8.82 17.02 23.39
CA GLY A 263 -8.33 15.84 24.09
C GLY A 263 -9.31 14.68 24.12
N SER A 264 -8.84 13.46 23.88
CA SER A 264 -9.63 12.26 24.05
C SER A 264 -9.87 11.98 25.54
N ASN A 265 -11.12 12.20 26.00
CA ASN A 265 -11.77 11.57 27.17
C ASN A 265 -11.69 12.26 28.57
N ASN A 266 -11.86 13.59 28.76
CA ASN A 266 -12.46 14.10 30.03
C ASN A 266 -13.04 15.55 30.06
N HIS A 267 -13.66 15.86 31.21
CA HIS A 267 -14.60 16.90 31.71
C HIS A 267 -14.50 18.39 31.31
N SER A 268 -13.64 18.85 30.40
CA SER A 268 -13.54 20.30 30.10
C SER A 268 -13.39 20.57 28.60
N TRP A 269 -14.51 20.73 27.90
CA TRP A 269 -14.54 21.11 26.48
C TRP A 269 -14.93 22.58 26.27
N GLN A 270 -14.88 23.39 27.32
CA GLN A 270 -15.03 24.84 27.23
C GLN A 270 -13.69 25.55 26.91
N THR A 271 -12.55 24.88 27.09
CA THR A 271 -11.20 25.32 26.73
C THR A 271 -10.40 24.13 26.19
N LEU A 272 -9.47 24.36 25.26
CA LEU A 272 -8.56 23.32 24.73
C LEU A 272 -7.82 22.64 25.90
N ILE A 273 -7.51 21.33 25.81
CA ILE A 273 -6.68 20.70 26.86
C ILE A 273 -5.28 21.29 26.74
N LYS A 274 -4.85 22.01 27.77
CA LYS A 274 -3.45 22.35 27.96
C LYS A 274 -2.72 21.15 28.54
N LEU A 275 -1.98 20.45 27.69
CA LEU A 275 -1.07 19.38 28.09
C LEU A 275 0.34 19.95 28.19
N GLY A 276 0.98 19.75 29.33
CA GLY A 276 2.41 19.92 29.45
C GLY A 276 3.10 18.73 28.79
N VAL A 277 4.04 18.97 27.88
CA VAL A 277 4.69 17.92 27.09
C VAL A 277 6.19 17.94 27.35
N VAL A 278 6.76 16.84 27.86
CA VAL A 278 8.22 16.69 27.86
C VAL A 278 8.67 16.28 26.47
N TRP A 279 9.52 17.09 25.84
CA TRP A 279 10.11 16.79 24.54
C TRP A 279 11.50 16.17 24.65
N GLY A 280 12.25 16.53 25.70
CA GLY A 280 13.56 15.95 25.96
C GLY A 280 13.93 16.05 27.42
N LEU A 281 14.60 15.03 27.92
CA LEU A 281 15.21 15.00 29.24
C LEU A 281 16.58 14.35 29.09
N HIS A 282 17.63 15.02 29.56
CA HIS A 282 18.98 14.48 29.61
C HIS A 282 19.66 14.85 30.92
N VAL A 283 20.41 13.90 31.45
CA VAL A 283 21.34 14.08 32.57
C VAL A 283 22.63 13.38 32.19
N ASP A 284 23.77 13.99 32.48
CA ASP A 284 25.07 13.42 32.19
C ASP A 284 25.30 12.12 32.95
N ARG A 285 25.99 11.17 32.29
CA ARG A 285 26.12 9.79 32.75
C ARG A 285 26.69 9.67 34.17
N GLU A 286 27.64 10.52 34.54
CA GLU A 286 28.25 10.55 35.86
C GLU A 286 27.29 11.03 36.96
N GLN A 287 26.27 11.81 36.59
CA GLN A 287 25.25 12.35 37.50
C GLN A 287 23.97 11.51 37.51
N ARG A 288 23.72 10.66 36.51
CA ARG A 288 22.54 9.78 36.41
C ARG A 288 22.38 8.83 37.62
N GLU A 289 23.49 8.41 38.23
CA GLU A 289 23.50 7.43 39.34
C GLU A 289 23.72 8.07 40.71
N ARG A 290 24.15 9.34 40.78
CA ARG A 290 24.61 9.98 42.02
C ARG A 290 23.61 10.97 42.61
N ASP A 291 22.89 11.71 41.75
CA ASP A 291 22.04 12.82 42.19
C ASP A 291 20.64 12.77 41.57
N ALA A 292 19.64 13.27 42.29
CA ALA A 292 18.24 13.35 41.85
C ALA A 292 17.99 14.42 40.76
N VAL A 293 18.98 14.71 39.90
CA VAL A 293 18.97 15.80 38.90
C VAL A 293 17.81 15.64 37.92
N ALA A 294 17.56 14.42 37.43
CA ALA A 294 16.47 14.16 36.49
C ALA A 294 15.10 14.42 37.11
N ALA A 295 14.92 14.07 38.40
CA ALA A 295 13.69 14.33 39.13
C ALA A 295 13.51 15.84 39.34
N ALA A 296 14.57 16.55 39.75
CA ALA A 296 14.54 18.00 39.96
C ALA A 296 14.21 18.77 38.66
N LEU A 297 14.80 18.36 37.53
CA LEU A 297 14.48 18.92 36.21
C LEU A 297 13.01 18.71 35.84
N LEU A 298 12.45 17.52 36.11
CA LEU A 298 11.05 17.22 35.83
C LEU A 298 10.09 17.97 36.75
N GLU A 299 10.43 18.11 38.03
CA GLU A 299 9.65 18.91 38.98
C GLU A 299 9.59 20.37 38.57
N HIS A 300 10.69 20.95 38.10
CA HIS A 300 10.72 22.32 37.57
C HIS A 300 9.84 22.49 36.34
N VAL A 301 9.90 21.53 35.40
CA VAL A 301 9.01 21.48 34.23
C VAL A 301 7.54 21.38 34.64
N VAL A 302 7.22 20.51 35.59
CA VAL A 302 5.87 20.31 36.12
C VAL A 302 5.35 21.55 36.85
N ALA A 303 6.20 22.23 37.63
CA ALA A 303 5.85 23.48 38.31
C ALA A 303 5.46 24.56 37.30
N ARG A 304 6.23 24.70 36.22
CA ARG A 304 5.90 25.63 35.13
C ARG A 304 4.56 25.29 34.48
N TRP A 305 4.28 24.02 34.20
CA TRP A 305 3.00 23.63 33.61
C TRP A 305 1.79 23.97 34.48
N ARG A 306 1.95 23.97 35.81
CA ARG A 306 0.89 24.42 36.72
C ARG A 306 0.62 25.91 36.55
N GLU A 307 1.65 26.73 36.30
CA GLU A 307 1.51 28.16 36.03
C GLU A 307 0.83 28.45 34.68
N THR A 308 1.01 27.58 33.69
CA THR A 308 0.41 27.72 32.36
C THR A 308 -1.04 27.20 32.28
N GLY A 309 -1.56 26.63 33.37
CA GLY A 309 -2.91 26.06 33.46
C GLY A 309 -3.03 24.67 32.85
N CYS A 310 -1.93 23.93 32.71
CA CYS A 310 -2.00 22.53 32.30
C CYS A 310 -2.66 21.67 33.37
N THR A 311 -3.51 20.75 32.94
CA THR A 311 -4.17 19.78 33.83
C THR A 311 -3.46 18.43 33.84
N LYS A 312 -2.65 18.13 32.82
CA LYS A 312 -1.84 16.91 32.73
C LYS A 312 -0.47 17.16 32.12
N GLY A 313 0.49 16.35 32.54
CA GLY A 313 1.77 16.14 31.88
C GLY A 313 1.71 14.94 30.93
N PHE A 314 2.45 15.01 29.84
CA PHE A 314 2.56 13.98 28.81
C PHE A 314 4.02 13.76 28.44
N VAL A 315 4.40 12.51 28.23
CA VAL A 315 5.68 12.17 27.61
C VAL A 315 5.58 10.86 26.80
N MET A 316 6.34 10.79 25.71
CA MET A 316 6.64 9.52 25.04
C MET A 316 8.07 9.13 25.39
N ALA A 317 8.24 8.05 26.15
CA ALA A 317 9.57 7.51 26.41
C ALA A 317 10.11 6.77 25.17
N ALA A 318 11.41 6.85 24.93
CA ALA A 318 12.10 6.18 23.83
C ALA A 318 12.48 4.72 24.19
N SER A 319 12.52 4.39 25.49
CA SER A 319 12.88 3.05 25.98
C SER A 319 12.22 2.73 27.32
N ASP A 320 12.24 1.45 27.72
CA ASP A 320 11.76 1.03 29.04
C ASP A 320 12.56 1.62 30.20
N ALA A 321 13.87 1.83 29.99
CA ALA A 321 14.73 2.48 30.97
C ALA A 321 14.34 3.95 31.20
N GLU A 322 14.03 4.67 30.12
CA GLU A 322 13.53 6.04 30.19
C GLU A 322 12.12 6.08 30.78
N ALA A 323 11.24 5.15 30.41
CA ALA A 323 9.90 5.05 30.99
C ALA A 323 9.95 4.82 32.51
N ALA A 324 10.89 4.00 32.99
CA ALA A 324 11.10 3.79 34.42
C ALA A 324 11.54 5.06 35.16
N LEU A 325 12.28 5.95 34.50
CA LEU A 325 12.67 7.24 35.05
C LEU A 325 11.44 8.16 35.23
N PHE A 326 10.62 8.29 34.19
CA PHE A 326 9.39 9.10 34.28
C PHE A 326 8.39 8.54 35.32
N ARG A 327 8.32 7.21 35.47
CA ARG A 327 7.51 6.59 36.54
C ARG A 327 7.94 6.99 37.95
N ARG A 328 9.25 7.14 38.19
CA ARG A 328 9.75 7.65 39.49
C ARG A 328 9.34 9.11 39.75
N ALA A 329 9.09 9.88 38.70
CA ALA A 329 8.56 11.25 38.78
C ALA A 329 7.01 11.31 38.79
N GLY A 330 6.34 10.16 38.96
CA GLY A 330 4.88 10.07 39.08
C GLY A 330 4.12 9.94 37.76
N PHE A 331 4.80 9.80 36.62
CA PHE A 331 4.11 9.53 35.35
C PHE A 331 3.66 8.06 35.29
N GLU A 332 2.41 7.82 34.90
CA GLU A 332 1.83 6.49 34.79
C GLU A 332 1.65 6.07 33.33
N ALA A 333 1.78 4.77 33.07
CA ALA A 333 1.58 4.23 31.72
C ALA A 333 0.10 4.37 31.33
N HIS A 334 -0.14 5.06 30.22
CA HIS A 334 -1.46 5.12 29.63
C HIS A 334 -1.63 3.96 28.66
N ASN A 335 -2.86 3.48 28.45
CA ASN A 335 -3.20 2.36 27.56
C ASN A 335 -3.05 2.71 26.06
N ALA A 336 -1.92 3.29 25.68
CA ALA A 336 -1.58 3.57 24.31
C ALA A 336 -1.00 2.34 23.62
N MET A 337 -1.26 2.24 22.32
CA MET A 337 -0.75 1.17 21.48
C MET A 337 -0.23 1.73 20.16
N THR A 338 0.79 1.10 19.58
CA THR A 338 1.41 1.53 18.33
C THR A 338 1.55 0.38 17.35
N ILE A 339 1.49 0.68 16.06
CA ILE A 339 1.74 -0.27 14.96
C ILE A 339 2.69 0.36 13.95
N GLU A 340 3.62 -0.42 13.42
CA GLU A 340 4.47 -0.01 12.29
C GLU A 340 3.79 -0.39 10.98
N LEU A 341 3.67 0.57 10.06
CA LEU A 341 2.90 0.45 8.81
C LEU A 341 3.78 0.30 7.55
N GLY A 342 5.11 0.27 7.72
CA GLY A 342 6.06 0.25 6.61
C GLY A 342 6.15 1.61 5.87
N ARG A 343 7.31 1.92 5.29
CA ARG A 343 7.48 3.11 4.41
C ARG A 343 7.11 2.75 2.96
N ALA A 344 6.49 3.68 2.24
CA ALA A 344 6.59 3.70 0.78
C ALA A 344 8.09 3.87 0.41
N PRO A 345 8.64 3.05 -0.50
CA PRO A 345 10.08 3.05 -0.78
C PRO A 345 10.55 4.38 -1.37
N SER A 346 11.69 4.89 -0.90
CA SER A 346 12.41 6.04 -1.48
C SER A 346 13.78 5.58 -2.01
N PRO A 347 14.19 5.99 -3.22
CA PRO A 347 15.31 5.37 -3.95
C PRO A 347 16.73 5.78 -3.53
N THR A 348 16.96 6.62 -2.51
CA THR A 348 18.28 7.30 -2.34
C THR A 348 18.96 7.21 -0.97
N SER A 349 18.58 6.30 -0.07
CA SER A 349 19.12 6.24 1.30
C SER A 349 20.14 5.09 1.53
N PRO A 350 21.39 5.37 2.00
CA PRO A 350 22.41 4.37 2.33
C PRO A 350 22.02 3.40 3.46
N ILE A 351 21.15 3.83 4.38
CA ILE A 351 20.60 2.97 5.45
C ILE A 351 19.61 1.95 4.88
N ASP A 352 18.93 2.25 3.77
CA ASP A 352 18.00 1.32 3.11
C ASP A 352 18.75 0.31 2.21
N LEU A 353 19.93 0.66 1.70
CA LEU A 353 20.88 -0.30 1.12
C LEU A 353 21.38 -1.32 2.17
N LEU A 354 21.53 -0.91 3.45
CA LEU A 354 22.03 -1.75 4.55
C LEU A 354 20.92 -2.50 5.33
N ARG A 355 19.74 -1.89 5.57
CA ARG A 355 18.55 -2.58 6.10
C ARG A 355 17.94 -3.53 5.08
N GLY A 356 18.15 -3.24 3.80
CA GLY A 356 18.05 -4.20 2.72
C GLY A 356 18.78 -5.50 3.06
N VAL A 357 19.96 -5.50 3.69
CA VAL A 357 20.74 -6.72 3.96
C VAL A 357 20.18 -7.55 5.13
N ALA A 358 19.74 -6.93 6.23
CA ALA A 358 19.21 -7.66 7.40
C ALA A 358 17.74 -8.07 7.28
N MET A 359 16.91 -7.26 6.59
CA MET A 359 15.58 -7.67 6.18
C MET A 359 15.68 -8.71 5.06
N ARG A 360 16.58 -8.54 4.05
CA ARG A 360 16.94 -9.61 3.12
C ARG A 360 17.42 -10.86 3.84
N GLN A 361 17.96 -10.87 5.05
CA GLN A 361 18.31 -12.15 5.68
C GLN A 361 17.09 -12.92 6.23
N ARG A 362 16.06 -12.23 6.76
CA ARG A 362 14.82 -12.88 7.24
C ARG A 362 13.77 -13.06 6.15
N THR A 363 13.64 -12.09 5.23
CA THR A 363 12.88 -12.26 3.99
C THR A 363 13.62 -13.15 3.00
N CYS A 364 14.96 -13.17 2.84
CA CYS A 364 15.61 -14.24 2.05
C CYS A 364 15.39 -15.59 2.71
N ALA A 365 15.35 -15.75 4.04
CA ALA A 365 15.05 -17.07 4.58
C ALA A 365 13.63 -17.55 4.18
N ALA A 366 12.63 -16.66 4.26
CA ALA A 366 11.25 -16.97 3.88
C ALA A 366 11.02 -17.01 2.35
N GLU A 367 11.65 -16.11 1.59
CA GLU A 367 11.64 -16.02 0.13
C GLU A 367 12.50 -17.11 -0.50
N ALA A 368 13.62 -17.49 0.11
CA ALA A 368 14.41 -18.65 -0.32
C ALA A 368 13.70 -19.95 0.05
N ALA A 369 13.01 -20.03 1.20
CA ALA A 369 12.15 -21.17 1.48
C ALA A 369 10.98 -21.26 0.50
N ALA A 370 10.31 -20.14 0.18
CA ALA A 370 9.25 -20.09 -0.83
C ALA A 370 9.77 -20.35 -2.25
N ALA A 371 10.96 -19.84 -2.60
CA ALA A 371 11.62 -20.09 -3.89
C ALA A 371 12.12 -21.53 -3.99
N ALA A 372 12.59 -22.13 -2.89
CA ALA A 372 12.97 -23.54 -2.83
C ALA A 372 11.75 -24.44 -2.99
N ALA A 373 10.66 -24.17 -2.26
CA ALA A 373 9.39 -24.89 -2.42
C ALA A 373 8.81 -24.73 -3.84
N THR A 374 8.95 -23.55 -4.44
CA THR A 374 8.53 -23.32 -5.84
C THR A 374 9.42 -24.07 -6.82
N ALA A 375 10.74 -24.08 -6.62
CA ALA A 375 11.68 -24.83 -7.45
C ALA A 375 11.48 -26.35 -7.33
N GLU A 376 11.15 -26.84 -6.13
CA GLU A 376 10.77 -28.22 -5.90
C GLU A 376 9.48 -28.57 -6.65
N ALA A 377 8.43 -27.75 -6.52
CA ALA A 377 7.19 -27.95 -7.27
C ALA A 377 7.38 -27.87 -8.80
N GLU A 378 8.30 -27.03 -9.28
CA GLU A 378 8.69 -26.97 -10.70
C GLU A 378 9.44 -28.24 -11.12
N ALA A 379 10.38 -28.72 -10.31
CA ALA A 379 11.12 -29.96 -10.58
C ALA A 379 10.21 -31.18 -10.59
N ASP A 380 9.29 -31.30 -9.63
CA ASP A 380 8.30 -32.37 -9.55
C ASP A 380 7.37 -32.35 -10.76
N PHE A 381 6.90 -31.17 -11.16
CA PHE A 381 6.08 -31.00 -12.36
C PHE A 381 6.85 -31.41 -13.62
N VAL A 382 8.10 -30.99 -13.78
CA VAL A 382 8.94 -31.42 -14.92
C VAL A 382 9.17 -32.93 -14.90
N ALA A 383 9.42 -33.52 -13.73
CA ALA A 383 9.60 -34.95 -13.57
C ALA A 383 8.32 -35.73 -13.96
N SER A 384 7.13 -35.23 -13.60
CA SER A 384 5.87 -35.86 -14.01
C SER A 384 5.66 -35.79 -15.52
N LEU A 385 6.02 -34.67 -16.18
CA LEU A 385 5.97 -34.57 -17.64
C LEU A 385 6.96 -35.55 -18.31
N ARG A 386 8.14 -35.74 -17.73
CA ARG A 386 9.13 -36.71 -18.24
C ARG A 386 8.67 -38.16 -18.03
N ALA A 387 8.04 -38.45 -16.90
CA ALA A 387 7.57 -39.79 -16.57
C ALA A 387 6.43 -40.27 -17.48
N SER A 388 5.67 -39.36 -18.09
CA SER A 388 4.60 -39.72 -19.04
C SER A 388 5.11 -40.40 -20.33
N GLY A 389 6.41 -40.22 -20.65
CA GLY A 389 7.00 -40.75 -21.88
C GLY A 389 6.72 -39.92 -23.14
N ALA A 390 6.00 -38.80 -23.05
CA ALA A 390 5.70 -37.96 -24.22
C ALA A 390 6.98 -37.50 -24.93
N ALA A 391 7.03 -37.65 -26.26
CA ALA A 391 8.26 -37.48 -27.02
C ALA A 391 8.86 -36.07 -26.89
N LEU A 392 8.01 -35.03 -26.92
CA LEU A 392 8.45 -33.64 -26.73
C LEU A 392 8.85 -33.34 -25.29
N ALA A 393 8.23 -33.99 -24.29
CA ALA A 393 8.68 -33.85 -22.92
C ALA A 393 10.14 -34.27 -22.80
N GLN A 394 10.60 -35.28 -23.57
CA GLN A 394 11.99 -35.73 -23.53
C GLN A 394 12.98 -34.77 -24.20
N GLN A 395 12.52 -33.96 -25.15
CA GLN A 395 13.40 -33.10 -25.96
C GLN A 395 13.45 -31.66 -25.45
N VAL A 396 12.37 -31.16 -24.87
CA VAL A 396 12.28 -29.76 -24.43
C VAL A 396 13.08 -29.55 -23.14
N PRO A 397 13.89 -28.47 -23.03
CA PRO A 397 14.64 -28.16 -21.82
C PRO A 397 13.76 -28.09 -20.57
N ALA A 398 14.28 -28.56 -19.42
CA ALA A 398 13.56 -28.57 -18.15
C ALA A 398 13.05 -27.18 -17.75
N SER A 399 13.83 -26.12 -18.00
CA SER A 399 13.43 -24.73 -17.75
C SER A 399 12.17 -24.33 -18.53
N ARG A 400 12.05 -24.75 -19.80
CA ARG A 400 10.86 -24.47 -20.62
C ARG A 400 9.68 -25.35 -20.24
N LEU A 401 9.92 -26.59 -19.81
CA LEU A 401 8.86 -27.45 -19.26
C LEU A 401 8.29 -26.90 -17.95
N ALA A 402 9.13 -26.35 -17.06
CA ALA A 402 8.70 -25.74 -15.80
C ALA A 402 7.72 -24.58 -16.02
N LEU A 403 7.92 -23.77 -17.08
CA LEU A 403 7.01 -22.68 -17.44
C LEU A 403 5.59 -23.17 -17.75
N LEU A 404 5.41 -24.41 -18.19
CA LEU A 404 4.08 -24.98 -18.48
C LEU A 404 3.26 -25.19 -17.20
N ARG A 405 3.86 -25.21 -16.01
CA ARG A 405 3.15 -25.43 -14.74
C ARG A 405 2.06 -24.39 -14.45
N LEU A 406 2.34 -23.12 -14.79
CA LEU A 406 1.44 -21.98 -14.59
C LEU A 406 0.90 -21.40 -15.91
N ALA A 407 1.21 -22.02 -17.05
CA ALA A 407 0.72 -21.60 -18.35
C ALA A 407 -0.78 -21.86 -18.45
N LEU A 408 -1.54 -20.89 -18.95
CA LEU A 408 -2.97 -21.06 -19.19
C LEU A 408 -3.19 -22.01 -20.38
N PRO A 409 -4.36 -22.69 -20.48
CA PRO A 409 -4.63 -23.61 -21.60
C PRO A 409 -4.34 -22.99 -22.98
N GLN A 410 -4.81 -21.75 -23.22
CA GLN A 410 -4.58 -21.05 -24.48
C GLN A 410 -3.10 -20.74 -24.74
N MET A 411 -2.29 -20.55 -23.68
CA MET A 411 -0.85 -20.35 -23.81
C MET A 411 -0.12 -21.63 -24.18
N VAL A 412 -0.53 -22.76 -23.61
CA VAL A 412 0.02 -24.09 -23.92
C VAL A 412 -0.26 -24.42 -25.39
N GLU A 413 -1.50 -24.20 -25.84
CA GLU A 413 -1.90 -24.38 -27.24
C GLU A 413 -1.08 -23.50 -28.20
N ALA A 414 -0.91 -22.21 -27.89
CA ALA A 414 -0.13 -21.29 -28.71
C ALA A 414 1.38 -21.64 -28.74
N ALA A 415 1.93 -22.09 -27.61
CA ALA A 415 3.36 -22.34 -27.45
C ALA A 415 3.83 -23.64 -28.11
N LEU A 416 3.04 -24.71 -28.03
CA LEU A 416 3.40 -26.03 -28.54
C LEU A 416 3.15 -26.16 -30.06
N PRO A 417 3.93 -27.00 -30.76
CA PRO A 417 3.73 -27.19 -32.20
C PRO A 417 2.42 -27.93 -32.47
N ALA A 418 1.70 -27.56 -33.55
CA ALA A 418 0.45 -28.20 -33.97
C ALA A 418 0.64 -29.61 -34.60
N THR A 419 1.45 -30.46 -33.96
CA THR A 419 1.81 -31.82 -34.37
C THR A 419 1.19 -32.85 -33.42
N GLY A 420 1.25 -34.14 -33.77
CA GLY A 420 0.81 -35.22 -32.87
C GLY A 420 1.54 -35.19 -31.52
N ALA A 421 2.86 -35.01 -31.55
CA ALA A 421 3.68 -34.93 -30.34
C ALA A 421 3.40 -33.66 -29.50
N GLY A 422 3.03 -32.55 -30.15
CA GLY A 422 2.60 -31.33 -29.46
C GLY A 422 1.27 -31.51 -28.73
N ARG A 423 0.29 -32.14 -29.38
CA ARG A 423 -1.00 -32.47 -28.76
C ARG A 423 -0.86 -33.46 -27.61
N GLU A 424 0.00 -34.46 -27.76
CA GLU A 424 0.34 -35.40 -26.69
C GLU A 424 0.91 -34.66 -25.47
N LEU A 425 1.92 -33.80 -25.65
CA LEU A 425 2.49 -33.03 -24.55
C LEU A 425 1.45 -32.09 -23.90
N ALA A 426 0.58 -31.45 -24.69
CA ALA A 426 -0.48 -30.60 -24.15
C ALA A 426 -1.43 -31.37 -23.21
N ALA A 427 -1.83 -32.58 -23.59
CA ALA A 427 -2.68 -33.44 -22.76
C ALA A 427 -1.99 -33.82 -21.43
N VAL A 428 -0.72 -34.21 -21.49
CA VAL A 428 0.09 -34.53 -20.31
C VAL A 428 0.22 -33.30 -19.38
N VAL A 429 0.40 -32.11 -19.95
CA VAL A 429 0.46 -30.85 -19.17
C VAL A 429 -0.84 -30.63 -18.41
N VAL A 430 -2.00 -30.81 -19.05
CA VAL A 430 -3.31 -30.69 -18.40
C VAL A 430 -3.44 -31.65 -17.22
N GLU A 431 -3.07 -32.91 -17.39
CA GLU A 431 -3.11 -33.92 -16.32
C GLU A 431 -2.20 -33.53 -15.15
N ALA A 432 -0.95 -33.10 -15.43
CA ALA A 432 0.01 -32.70 -14.39
C ALA A 432 -0.43 -31.41 -13.66
N GLN A 433 -1.00 -30.44 -14.39
CA GLN A 433 -1.57 -29.23 -13.79
C GLN A 433 -2.79 -29.55 -12.93
N ALA A 434 -3.63 -30.51 -13.34
CA ALA A 434 -4.80 -30.91 -12.57
C ALA A 434 -4.38 -31.60 -11.26
N ALA A 435 -3.38 -32.47 -11.31
CA ALA A 435 -2.81 -33.14 -10.13
C ALA A 435 -2.22 -32.15 -9.10
N THR A 436 -1.73 -31.00 -9.56
CA THR A 436 -1.13 -29.95 -8.72
C THR A 436 -2.08 -28.78 -8.42
N GLY A 437 -3.32 -28.83 -8.92
CA GLY A 437 -4.33 -27.79 -8.71
C GLY A 437 -4.06 -26.47 -9.43
N THR A 438 -3.19 -26.45 -10.44
CA THR A 438 -2.91 -25.26 -11.27
C THR A 438 -3.71 -25.23 -12.57
N HIS A 439 -4.35 -26.34 -12.95
CA HIS A 439 -5.18 -26.38 -14.15
C HIS A 439 -6.42 -25.50 -14.00
N ILE A 440 -6.73 -24.73 -15.04
CA ILE A 440 -7.95 -23.94 -15.13
C ILE A 440 -8.77 -24.50 -16.30
N ASP A 441 -9.91 -25.09 -15.98
CA ASP A 441 -10.84 -25.63 -16.96
C ASP A 441 -11.42 -24.48 -17.84
N PRO A 442 -11.24 -24.50 -19.17
CA PRO A 442 -11.76 -23.45 -20.05
C PRO A 442 -13.28 -23.44 -20.18
N GLU A 443 -13.95 -24.57 -19.93
CA GLU A 443 -15.40 -24.73 -20.05
C GLU A 443 -16.11 -24.47 -18.71
N SER A 444 -15.55 -24.96 -17.59
CA SER A 444 -16.25 -25.01 -16.30
C SER A 444 -15.47 -24.39 -15.12
N ASN A 445 -15.10 -23.12 -15.23
CA ASN A 445 -14.40 -22.39 -14.17
C ASN A 445 -15.29 -21.35 -13.44
N TRP A 446 -14.69 -20.65 -12.46
CA TRP A 446 -15.40 -19.62 -11.69
C TRP A 446 -15.99 -18.52 -12.58
N TYR A 447 -15.28 -18.08 -13.62
CA TYR A 447 -15.77 -17.03 -14.50
C TYR A 447 -16.96 -17.50 -15.34
N THR A 448 -16.84 -18.64 -16.03
CA THR A 448 -17.91 -19.17 -16.89
C THR A 448 -19.19 -19.42 -16.09
N LYS A 449 -19.06 -19.92 -14.85
CA LYS A 449 -20.19 -20.12 -13.91
C LYS A 449 -20.84 -18.83 -13.39
N ASN A 450 -20.17 -17.69 -13.53
CA ASN A 450 -20.63 -16.41 -12.99
C ASN A 450 -20.83 -15.34 -14.08
N ILE A 451 -20.76 -15.68 -15.38
CA ILE A 451 -20.75 -14.71 -16.49
C ILE A 451 -21.91 -13.70 -16.43
N ALA A 452 -23.12 -14.16 -16.06
CA ALA A 452 -24.32 -13.33 -15.90
C ALA A 452 -24.24 -12.28 -14.78
N ARG A 453 -23.24 -12.37 -13.88
CA ARG A 453 -23.00 -11.39 -12.81
C ARG A 453 -22.05 -10.27 -13.23
N PHE A 454 -21.50 -10.33 -14.44
CA PHE A 454 -20.57 -9.36 -14.99
C PHE A 454 -21.22 -8.55 -16.11
N GLY A 455 -20.55 -7.48 -16.56
CA GLY A 455 -21.06 -6.56 -17.58
C GLY A 455 -21.46 -5.18 -17.04
N GLY A 456 -21.61 -5.04 -15.71
CA GLY A 456 -21.84 -3.75 -15.03
C GLY A 456 -20.77 -3.43 -13.96
N GLY A 457 -20.61 -2.15 -13.60
CA GLY A 457 -19.74 -1.71 -12.50
C GLY A 457 -18.24 -1.63 -12.81
N PHE A 458 -17.88 -1.59 -14.11
CA PHE A 458 -16.57 -1.16 -14.58
C PHE A 458 -16.80 0.09 -15.44
N ASP A 459 -16.30 1.23 -14.96
CA ASP A 459 -16.39 2.51 -15.64
C ASP A 459 -15.00 3.15 -15.54
N MET A 460 -14.34 3.26 -16.68
CA MET A 460 -12.94 3.67 -16.74
C MET A 460 -12.78 5.14 -16.33
N LYS A 461 -13.71 6.01 -16.75
CA LYS A 461 -13.74 7.43 -16.38
C LYS A 461 -13.93 7.61 -14.88
N ALA A 462 -14.82 6.83 -14.25
CA ALA A 462 -15.02 6.90 -12.80
C ALA A 462 -13.80 6.37 -12.02
N LEU A 463 -13.15 5.33 -12.53
CA LEU A 463 -11.97 4.71 -11.90
C LEU A 463 -10.71 5.57 -12.01
N THR A 464 -10.56 6.38 -13.06
CA THR A 464 -9.42 7.30 -13.23
C THR A 464 -9.66 8.68 -12.60
N ALA A 465 -10.91 9.05 -12.30
CA ALA A 465 -11.24 10.33 -11.66
C ALA A 465 -10.68 10.49 -10.23
N GLN A 466 -10.32 9.40 -9.56
CA GLN A 466 -9.72 9.44 -8.22
C GLN A 466 -8.41 8.65 -8.19
N PRO A 467 -7.30 9.26 -7.73
CA PRO A 467 -6.01 8.57 -7.64
C PRO A 467 -6.12 7.24 -6.88
N GLY A 468 -5.56 6.18 -7.47
CA GLY A 468 -5.46 4.85 -6.85
C GLY A 468 -6.71 3.96 -6.91
N LEU A 469 -7.88 4.46 -7.36
CA LEU A 469 -9.07 3.60 -7.48
C LEU A 469 -8.89 2.51 -8.56
N LEU A 470 -8.26 2.86 -9.68
CA LEU A 470 -7.92 1.89 -10.72
C LEU A 470 -7.00 0.79 -10.20
N ALA A 471 -5.93 1.17 -9.48
CA ALA A 471 -5.03 0.23 -8.81
C ALA A 471 -5.77 -0.70 -7.84
N ALA A 472 -6.61 -0.13 -6.98
CA ALA A 472 -7.40 -0.91 -6.04
C ALA A 472 -8.45 -1.82 -6.71
N LYS A 473 -8.93 -1.48 -7.91
CA LYS A 473 -9.80 -2.36 -8.71
C LYS A 473 -9.01 -3.57 -9.20
N PHE A 474 -7.85 -3.36 -9.80
CA PHE A 474 -7.00 -4.44 -10.29
C PHE A 474 -6.40 -5.29 -9.15
N ASP A 475 -6.04 -4.71 -8.00
CA ASP A 475 -5.61 -5.45 -6.81
C ASP A 475 -6.67 -6.47 -6.35
N ARG A 476 -7.95 -6.07 -6.36
CA ARG A 476 -9.07 -6.96 -6.01
C ARG A 476 -9.29 -8.06 -7.04
N MET A 477 -8.99 -7.78 -8.31
CA MET A 477 -9.18 -8.73 -9.41
C MET A 477 -8.01 -9.70 -9.58
N ALA A 478 -6.80 -9.35 -9.13
CA ALA A 478 -5.56 -10.08 -9.39
C ALA A 478 -5.66 -11.59 -9.11
N SER A 479 -6.23 -11.98 -7.96
CA SER A 479 -6.36 -13.40 -7.58
C SER A 479 -7.26 -14.24 -8.50
N LYS A 480 -8.14 -13.60 -9.29
CA LYS A 480 -9.08 -14.27 -10.20
C LYS A 480 -8.80 -13.97 -11.67
N TYR A 481 -7.77 -13.17 -11.96
CA TYR A 481 -7.52 -12.66 -13.29
C TYR A 481 -7.18 -13.78 -14.28
N ALA A 482 -6.37 -14.77 -13.86
CA ALA A 482 -6.09 -15.95 -14.69
C ALA A 482 -7.37 -16.71 -15.07
N VAL A 483 -8.26 -16.94 -14.10
CA VAL A 483 -9.53 -17.63 -14.35
C VAL A 483 -10.44 -16.82 -15.26
N TRP A 484 -10.44 -15.49 -15.10
CA TRP A 484 -11.16 -14.57 -15.97
C TRP A 484 -10.63 -14.62 -17.42
N THR A 485 -9.31 -14.56 -17.61
CA THR A 485 -8.68 -14.64 -18.94
C THR A 485 -8.88 -15.99 -19.63
N VAL A 486 -8.90 -17.09 -18.87
CA VAL A 486 -9.23 -18.39 -19.45
C VAL A 486 -10.69 -18.42 -19.89
N GLY A 487 -11.60 -17.99 -19.02
CA GLY A 487 -13.03 -18.04 -19.29
C GLY A 487 -13.50 -17.03 -20.35
N ASN A 488 -12.79 -15.92 -20.54
CA ASN A 488 -13.06 -14.95 -21.62
C ASN A 488 -12.43 -15.37 -22.96
N ARG A 489 -11.72 -16.51 -23.00
CA ARG A 489 -11.09 -17.10 -24.20
C ARG A 489 -10.14 -16.14 -24.90
N CYS A 490 -9.27 -15.48 -24.15
CA CYS A 490 -8.29 -14.57 -24.72
C CYS A 490 -7.29 -15.27 -25.65
N THR A 491 -6.98 -14.66 -26.80
CA THR A 491 -6.22 -15.27 -27.91
C THR A 491 -4.94 -14.52 -28.32
N TYR A 492 -4.57 -13.41 -27.66
CA TYR A 492 -3.35 -12.66 -28.05
C TYR A 492 -2.07 -13.51 -27.94
N TYR A 493 -2.11 -14.64 -27.23
CA TYR A 493 -1.01 -15.59 -27.10
C TYR A 493 -0.52 -16.12 -28.44
N ASP A 494 -1.44 -16.38 -29.38
CA ASP A 494 -1.09 -16.87 -30.71
C ASP A 494 -0.28 -15.83 -31.49
N TRP A 495 -0.67 -14.57 -31.37
CA TRP A 495 0.05 -13.46 -31.99
C TRP A 495 1.45 -13.27 -31.38
N ILE A 496 1.55 -13.29 -30.04
CA ILE A 496 2.86 -13.23 -29.36
C ILE A 496 3.73 -14.43 -29.78
N ALA A 497 3.16 -15.63 -29.84
CA ALA A 497 3.91 -16.84 -30.20
C ALA A 497 4.46 -16.79 -31.64
N ARG A 498 3.63 -16.37 -32.61
CA ARG A 498 4.09 -16.17 -34.00
C ARG A 498 5.14 -15.06 -34.09
N SER A 499 4.93 -13.96 -33.38
CA SER A 499 5.86 -12.83 -33.37
C SER A 499 7.21 -13.21 -32.77
N ALA A 500 7.22 -13.91 -31.63
CA ALA A 500 8.42 -14.40 -30.97
C ALA A 500 9.21 -15.40 -31.83
N ARG A 501 8.51 -16.30 -32.55
CA ARG A 501 9.17 -17.24 -33.47
C ARG A 501 9.79 -16.57 -34.69
N ALA A 502 9.24 -15.42 -35.12
CA ALA A 502 9.73 -14.63 -36.24
C ALA A 502 10.76 -13.55 -35.83
N ALA A 503 10.98 -13.33 -34.53
CA ALA A 503 11.95 -12.38 -34.01
C ALA A 503 13.39 -12.81 -34.31
N THR A 504 14.30 -11.83 -34.40
CA THR A 504 15.73 -12.08 -34.61
C THR A 504 16.33 -12.87 -33.45
N ASP A 505 17.37 -13.67 -33.73
CA ASP A 505 18.06 -14.44 -32.69
C ASP A 505 18.67 -13.52 -31.63
N GLU A 506 19.14 -12.33 -32.01
CA GLU A 506 19.65 -11.31 -31.11
C GLU A 506 18.57 -10.82 -30.13
N LEU A 507 17.38 -10.46 -30.62
CA LEU A 507 16.26 -10.06 -29.75
C LEU A 507 15.85 -11.22 -28.83
N ARG A 508 15.85 -12.46 -29.34
CA ARG A 508 15.45 -13.64 -28.55
C ARG A 508 16.47 -14.01 -27.48
N GLY A 509 17.77 -13.90 -27.76
CA GLY A 509 18.84 -14.31 -26.88
C GLY A 509 19.29 -13.24 -25.89
N GLU A 510 19.54 -12.02 -26.37
CA GLU A 510 20.21 -10.95 -25.62
C GLU A 510 19.35 -9.68 -25.45
N GLY A 511 18.20 -9.61 -26.13
CA GLY A 511 17.33 -8.44 -26.11
C GLY A 511 16.85 -8.02 -24.72
N ALA A 512 16.70 -6.71 -24.54
CA ALA A 512 16.10 -6.08 -23.37
C ALA A 512 14.64 -5.72 -23.64
N VAL A 513 13.72 -6.34 -22.90
CA VAL A 513 12.27 -6.19 -23.06
C VAL A 513 11.65 -5.50 -21.84
N LEU A 514 10.72 -4.58 -22.06
CA LEU A 514 9.79 -4.11 -21.03
C LEU A 514 8.34 -4.48 -21.38
N ASP A 515 7.70 -5.25 -20.51
CA ASP A 515 6.27 -5.56 -20.55
C ASP A 515 5.51 -4.50 -19.72
N VAL A 516 4.84 -3.58 -20.40
CA VAL A 516 4.10 -2.45 -19.81
C VAL A 516 2.65 -2.84 -19.57
N ALA A 517 2.14 -2.51 -18.38
CA ALA A 517 0.85 -2.99 -17.88
C ALA A 517 0.78 -4.53 -17.92
N CYS A 518 1.84 -5.17 -17.41
CA CYS A 518 2.06 -6.61 -17.54
C CYS A 518 0.99 -7.46 -16.81
N GLY A 519 0.18 -6.85 -15.94
CA GLY A 519 -0.86 -7.53 -15.18
C GLY A 519 -0.27 -8.67 -14.35
N ILE A 520 -0.90 -9.85 -14.44
CA ILE A 520 -0.40 -11.06 -13.77
C ILE A 520 0.76 -11.75 -14.51
N GLY A 521 1.31 -11.13 -15.57
CA GLY A 521 2.52 -11.57 -16.25
C GLY A 521 2.34 -12.48 -17.46
N LEU A 522 1.16 -12.44 -18.10
CA LEU A 522 0.80 -13.38 -19.17
C LEU A 522 1.53 -13.13 -20.51
N PRO A 523 1.67 -11.88 -21.00
CA PRO A 523 2.40 -11.60 -22.24
C PRO A 523 3.89 -12.00 -22.15
N GLY A 524 4.60 -11.56 -21.10
CA GLY A 524 5.99 -11.96 -20.86
C GLY A 524 6.17 -13.47 -20.67
N HIS A 525 5.21 -14.16 -20.03
CA HIS A 525 5.24 -15.62 -19.90
C HIS A 525 5.10 -16.32 -21.25
N GLN A 526 4.24 -15.82 -22.14
CA GLN A 526 4.15 -16.35 -23.50
C GLN A 526 5.46 -16.17 -24.29
N LEU A 527 6.13 -15.02 -24.15
CA LEU A 527 7.45 -14.80 -24.76
C LEU A 527 8.48 -15.84 -24.28
N ARG A 528 8.54 -16.12 -22.96
CA ARG A 528 9.43 -17.15 -22.40
C ARG A 528 9.10 -18.55 -22.93
N LEU A 529 7.82 -18.92 -23.02
CA LEU A 529 7.38 -20.20 -23.60
C LEU A 529 7.84 -20.35 -25.06
N CYS A 530 7.88 -19.26 -25.82
CA CYS A 530 8.34 -19.23 -27.20
C CYS A 530 9.85 -19.06 -27.37
N GLY A 531 10.61 -19.14 -26.27
CA GLY A 531 12.07 -19.21 -26.29
C GLY A 531 12.77 -17.87 -26.26
N PHE A 532 12.16 -16.83 -25.72
CA PHE A 532 12.87 -15.62 -25.32
C PHE A 532 13.71 -15.88 -24.06
N GLU A 533 15.01 -15.65 -24.14
CA GLU A 533 15.99 -15.90 -23.07
C GLU A 533 16.60 -14.61 -22.51
N GLY A 534 16.49 -13.49 -23.24
CA GLY A 534 17.02 -12.18 -22.86
C GLY A 534 16.46 -11.56 -21.56
N HIS A 535 16.86 -10.32 -21.30
CA HIS A 535 16.44 -9.59 -20.11
C HIS A 535 15.01 -9.08 -20.27
N MET A 536 14.14 -9.39 -19.31
CA MET A 536 12.74 -8.97 -19.33
C MET A 536 12.37 -8.28 -18.02
N SER A 537 11.94 -7.02 -18.13
CA SER A 537 11.30 -6.27 -17.04
C SER A 537 9.79 -6.21 -17.25
N GLY A 538 9.02 -6.16 -16.17
CA GLY A 538 7.58 -5.92 -16.22
C GLY A 538 7.15 -4.81 -15.26
N THR A 539 6.16 -4.01 -15.68
CA THR A 539 5.57 -2.96 -14.85
C THR A 539 4.06 -2.96 -14.89
N ASP A 540 3.45 -2.64 -13.76
CA ASP A 540 2.00 -2.50 -13.62
C ASP A 540 1.71 -1.48 -12.50
N LEU A 541 0.53 -0.87 -12.52
CA LEU A 541 0.08 0.07 -11.49
C LEU A 541 -0.46 -0.63 -10.23
N SER A 542 -0.74 -1.94 -10.32
CA SER A 542 -1.32 -2.75 -9.25
C SER A 542 -0.28 -3.65 -8.59
N VAL A 543 -0.12 -3.48 -7.27
CA VAL A 543 0.74 -4.35 -6.44
C VAL A 543 0.22 -5.79 -6.45
N GLY A 544 -1.10 -5.98 -6.45
CA GLY A 544 -1.73 -7.29 -6.53
C GLY A 544 -1.44 -8.01 -7.85
N MET A 545 -1.43 -7.30 -8.98
CA MET A 545 -1.06 -7.85 -10.28
C MET A 545 0.41 -8.28 -10.30
N LEU A 546 1.32 -7.40 -9.88
CA LEU A 546 2.75 -7.70 -9.80
C LEU A 546 3.07 -8.88 -8.88
N ALA A 547 2.33 -9.05 -7.78
CA ALA A 547 2.49 -10.22 -6.92
C ALA A 547 2.20 -11.54 -7.67
N ARG A 548 1.19 -11.56 -8.53
CA ARG A 548 0.86 -12.72 -9.38
C ARG A 548 1.82 -12.90 -10.55
N ALA A 549 2.38 -11.81 -11.07
CA ALA A 549 3.46 -11.87 -12.06
C ALA A 549 4.73 -12.51 -11.47
N ARG A 550 5.08 -12.20 -10.21
CA ARG A 550 6.23 -12.80 -9.52
C ARG A 550 6.13 -14.32 -9.42
N GLU A 551 4.94 -14.87 -9.17
CA GLU A 551 4.70 -16.32 -9.07
C GLU A 551 5.11 -17.08 -10.34
N ARG A 552 5.11 -16.43 -11.52
CA ARG A 552 5.49 -17.04 -12.81
C ARG A 552 7.00 -17.11 -13.03
N ARG A 553 7.79 -16.30 -12.34
CA ARG A 553 9.26 -16.26 -12.44
C ARG A 553 9.79 -16.02 -13.87
N VAL A 554 9.05 -15.28 -14.70
CA VAL A 554 9.41 -15.00 -16.10
C VAL A 554 10.14 -13.67 -16.31
N TYR A 555 10.07 -12.78 -15.32
CA TYR A 555 10.69 -11.45 -15.34
C TYR A 555 11.96 -11.42 -14.49
N ASN A 556 13.00 -10.78 -15.01
CA ASN A 556 14.22 -10.47 -14.29
C ASN A 556 13.98 -9.34 -13.26
N ARG A 557 13.06 -8.41 -13.57
CA ARG A 557 12.69 -7.30 -12.70
C ARG A 557 11.20 -7.00 -12.81
N LEU A 558 10.54 -6.76 -11.68
CA LEU A 558 9.17 -6.27 -11.61
C LEU A 558 9.13 -5.00 -10.76
N PHE A 559 8.49 -3.96 -11.25
CA PHE A 559 8.37 -2.69 -10.53
C PHE A 559 6.96 -2.08 -10.68
N LEU A 560 6.59 -1.25 -9.70
CA LEU A 560 5.31 -0.55 -9.68
C LEU A 560 5.46 0.77 -10.44
N ALA A 561 4.66 0.96 -11.50
CA ALA A 561 4.56 2.25 -12.17
C ALA A 561 3.18 2.41 -12.82
N ASP A 562 2.68 3.64 -12.81
CA ASP A 562 1.53 4.05 -13.60
C ASP A 562 2.04 4.56 -14.96
N ALA A 563 1.78 3.79 -16.03
CA ALA A 563 2.22 4.17 -17.37
C ALA A 563 1.60 5.51 -17.84
N ASN A 564 0.42 5.87 -17.33
CA ASN A 564 -0.21 7.17 -17.60
C ASN A 564 0.50 8.33 -16.87
N ALA A 565 1.40 8.05 -15.94
CA ALA A 565 2.30 9.03 -15.32
C ALA A 565 3.71 9.00 -15.95
N GLY A 566 3.93 8.20 -16.99
CA GLY A 566 5.20 7.98 -17.66
C GLY A 566 6.09 6.90 -17.04
N LEU A 567 7.23 6.64 -17.67
CA LEU A 567 8.16 5.55 -17.36
C LEU A 567 9.50 6.09 -16.85
N ALA A 568 9.47 7.04 -15.91
CA ALA A 568 10.65 7.72 -15.38
C ALA A 568 11.70 6.77 -14.74
N ALA A 569 11.30 5.57 -14.32
CA ALA A 569 12.19 4.56 -13.76
C ALA A 569 12.92 3.71 -14.83
N VAL A 570 12.73 4.04 -16.11
CA VAL A 570 13.30 3.37 -17.28
C VAL A 570 14.13 4.37 -18.07
N GLU A 571 15.39 4.03 -18.28
CA GLU A 571 16.35 4.85 -19.01
C GLU A 571 15.92 5.00 -20.48
N SER A 572 16.18 6.18 -21.05
CA SER A 572 15.97 6.39 -22.48
C SER A 572 16.90 5.48 -23.30
N GLU A 573 16.46 5.06 -24.49
CA GLU A 573 17.24 4.27 -25.43
C GLU A 573 17.88 3.01 -24.81
N SER A 574 17.17 2.34 -23.89
CA SER A 574 17.69 1.19 -23.13
C SER A 574 17.10 -0.15 -23.53
N LEU A 575 15.99 -0.16 -24.28
CA LEU A 575 15.22 -1.36 -24.60
C LEU A 575 15.25 -1.70 -26.10
N ASP A 576 15.28 -2.98 -26.41
CA ASP A 576 15.14 -3.50 -27.78
C ASP A 576 13.67 -3.71 -28.15
N LEU A 577 12.82 -3.97 -27.15
CA LEU A 577 11.39 -4.20 -27.34
C LEU A 577 10.55 -3.66 -26.16
N VAL A 578 9.48 -2.93 -26.47
CA VAL A 578 8.38 -2.65 -25.55
C VAL A 578 7.21 -3.55 -25.93
N LEU A 579 6.73 -4.33 -24.97
CA LEU A 579 5.51 -5.13 -25.08
C LEU A 579 4.39 -4.44 -24.29
N CYS A 580 3.23 -4.22 -24.90
CA CYS A 580 2.06 -3.66 -24.21
C CYS A 580 0.78 -4.28 -24.79
N VAL A 581 0.38 -5.43 -24.27
CA VAL A 581 -0.67 -6.28 -24.84
C VAL A 581 -1.83 -6.47 -23.85
N GLY A 582 -3.05 -6.17 -24.30
CA GLY A 582 -4.28 -6.29 -23.53
C GLY A 582 -4.54 -5.13 -22.54
N ALA A 583 -3.96 -3.95 -22.78
CA ALA A 583 -4.05 -2.83 -21.84
C ALA A 583 -4.20 -1.43 -22.47
N LEU A 584 -3.82 -1.21 -23.74
CA LEU A 584 -3.74 0.14 -24.31
C LEU A 584 -5.09 0.84 -24.42
N GLU A 585 -6.20 0.12 -24.49
CA GLU A 585 -7.55 0.68 -24.40
C GLU A 585 -7.87 1.32 -23.02
N LEU A 586 -7.01 1.08 -22.02
CA LEU A 586 -7.09 1.64 -20.66
C LEU A 586 -6.00 2.71 -20.39
N LEU A 587 -5.11 2.95 -21.34
CA LEU A 587 -3.95 3.83 -21.20
C LEU A 587 -4.09 5.11 -22.04
N ASP A 588 -3.48 6.19 -21.57
CA ASP A 588 -3.36 7.43 -22.31
C ASP A 588 -2.27 7.32 -23.37
N HIS A 589 -2.68 7.17 -24.63
CA HIS A 589 -1.76 7.01 -25.77
C HIS A 589 -0.86 8.24 -25.96
N ALA A 590 -1.33 9.43 -25.62
CA ALA A 590 -0.57 10.67 -25.79
C ALA A 590 0.61 10.75 -24.81
N ILE A 591 0.56 9.98 -23.72
CA ILE A 591 1.67 9.85 -22.75
C ILE A 591 2.47 8.58 -23.04
N CYS A 592 1.78 7.44 -23.21
CA CYS A 592 2.43 6.14 -23.27
C CYS A 592 3.24 5.94 -24.55
N LEU A 593 2.72 6.31 -25.73
CA LEU A 593 3.43 6.06 -26.99
C LEU A 593 4.73 6.88 -27.12
N PRO A 594 4.77 8.18 -26.75
CA PRO A 594 6.03 8.93 -26.68
C PRO A 594 7.01 8.34 -25.66
N GLU A 595 6.52 7.88 -24.50
CA GLU A 595 7.38 7.22 -23.51
C GLU A 595 7.94 5.89 -24.02
N PHE A 596 7.16 5.11 -24.78
CA PHE A 596 7.64 3.88 -25.41
C PHE A 596 8.74 4.18 -26.43
N ALA A 597 8.54 5.20 -27.27
CA ALA A 597 9.56 5.65 -28.20
C ALA A 597 10.84 6.12 -27.48
N ARG A 598 10.71 6.86 -26.38
CA ARG A 598 11.84 7.36 -25.58
C ARG A 598 12.70 6.23 -25.00
N VAL A 599 12.08 5.17 -24.48
CA VAL A 599 12.81 4.08 -23.81
C VAL A 599 13.41 3.06 -24.79
N LEU A 600 12.92 3.02 -26.03
CA LEU A 600 13.44 2.16 -27.08
C LEU A 600 14.75 2.69 -27.65
N LYS A 601 15.71 1.80 -27.88
CA LYS A 601 16.90 2.07 -28.68
C LYS A 601 16.51 2.46 -30.11
N PRO A 602 17.41 3.11 -30.87
CA PRO A 602 17.22 3.27 -32.31
C PRO A 602 16.91 1.91 -32.98
N LYS A 603 15.85 1.88 -33.81
CA LYS A 603 15.30 0.67 -34.45
C LYS A 603 14.70 -0.38 -33.50
N GLY A 604 14.54 -0.06 -32.21
CA GLY A 604 13.79 -0.88 -31.26
C GLY A 604 12.32 -1.04 -31.69
N GLU A 605 11.70 -2.12 -31.23
CA GLU A 605 10.35 -2.51 -31.65
C GLU A 605 9.30 -2.24 -30.56
N LEU A 606 8.09 -1.86 -30.98
CA LEU A 606 6.88 -1.85 -30.16
C LEU A 606 5.99 -3.00 -30.59
N TRP A 607 5.67 -3.90 -29.66
CA TRP A 607 4.65 -4.94 -29.84
C TRP A 607 3.46 -4.61 -28.95
N ALA A 608 2.37 -4.17 -29.57
CA ALA A 608 1.23 -3.61 -28.87
C ALA A 608 -0.09 -4.15 -29.41
N SER A 609 -1.13 -4.17 -28.57
CA SER A 609 -2.49 -4.42 -29.02
C SER A 609 -3.39 -3.23 -28.72
N PHE A 610 -4.24 -2.87 -29.66
CA PHE A 610 -5.26 -1.83 -29.49
C PHE A 610 -6.63 -2.43 -29.74
N GLN A 611 -7.64 -2.05 -28.98
CA GLN A 611 -9.02 -2.36 -29.38
C GLN A 611 -9.32 -1.69 -30.72
N TRP A 612 -9.87 -2.45 -31.67
CA TRP A 612 -10.15 -1.99 -33.02
C TRP A 612 -11.54 -1.37 -33.08
N GLU A 613 -11.60 -0.03 -33.21
CA GLU A 613 -12.85 0.68 -33.42
C GLU A 613 -13.27 0.61 -34.91
N ASP A 614 -14.58 0.60 -35.16
CA ASP A 614 -15.20 0.43 -36.48
C ASP A 614 -14.80 -0.88 -37.20
N ALA A 615 -14.54 -1.92 -36.43
CA ALA A 615 -14.31 -3.26 -36.97
C ALA A 615 -15.53 -3.75 -37.73
N VAL A 616 -15.30 -4.44 -38.84
CA VAL A 616 -16.33 -5.11 -39.63
C VAL A 616 -16.06 -6.60 -39.68
N ASP A 617 -17.10 -7.42 -39.71
CA ASP A 617 -16.97 -8.86 -39.90
C ASP A 617 -16.64 -9.23 -41.37
N GLU A 618 -16.52 -10.51 -41.66
CA GLU A 618 -16.20 -11.02 -43.00
C GLU A 618 -17.25 -10.65 -44.07
N SER A 619 -18.48 -10.32 -43.65
CA SER A 619 -19.56 -9.87 -44.53
C SER A 619 -19.58 -8.35 -44.74
N GLY A 620 -18.71 -7.61 -44.03
CA GLY A 620 -18.67 -6.16 -44.03
C GLY A 620 -19.65 -5.51 -43.05
N ALA A 621 -20.30 -6.29 -42.17
CA ALA A 621 -21.20 -5.75 -41.16
C ALA A 621 -20.42 -5.23 -39.94
N ALA A 622 -20.85 -4.11 -39.37
CA ALA A 622 -20.18 -3.50 -38.22
C ALA A 622 -20.23 -4.41 -36.98
N ILE A 623 -19.08 -4.61 -36.35
CA ILE A 623 -18.95 -5.27 -35.04
C ILE A 623 -19.17 -4.20 -33.97
N ALA A 624 -20.18 -4.39 -33.12
CA ALA A 624 -20.49 -3.45 -32.05
C ALA A 624 -19.32 -3.32 -31.07
N SER A 625 -18.95 -2.08 -30.70
CA SER A 625 -17.91 -1.80 -29.69
C SER A 625 -18.42 -2.16 -28.29
N PRO A 626 -18.07 -3.32 -27.73
CA PRO A 626 -18.81 -3.93 -26.63
C PRO A 626 -18.37 -3.41 -25.26
N THR A 627 -17.34 -2.56 -25.21
CA THR A 627 -16.77 -1.97 -23.99
C THR A 627 -17.02 -0.47 -23.90
N ARG A 628 -17.67 0.14 -24.91
CA ARG A 628 -17.95 1.58 -24.93
C ARG A 628 -18.79 2.06 -23.74
N HIS A 629 -19.72 1.23 -23.26
CA HIS A 629 -20.52 1.52 -22.06
C HIS A 629 -19.69 1.56 -20.77
N GLN A 630 -18.45 1.08 -20.81
CA GLN A 630 -17.49 1.09 -19.71
C GLN A 630 -16.53 2.29 -19.79
N ASN A 631 -16.75 3.24 -20.72
CA ASN A 631 -15.80 4.32 -21.04
C ASN A 631 -14.43 3.80 -21.48
N VAL A 632 -14.41 2.63 -22.14
CA VAL A 632 -13.24 2.05 -22.80
C VAL A 632 -13.49 2.14 -24.30
N ALA A 633 -12.58 2.78 -25.03
CA ALA A 633 -12.70 2.99 -26.46
C ALA A 633 -11.43 2.51 -27.18
N GLY A 634 -11.62 1.98 -28.38
CA GLY A 634 -10.52 1.58 -29.25
C GLY A 634 -9.98 2.73 -30.09
N VAL A 635 -9.28 2.37 -31.16
CA VAL A 635 -8.81 3.29 -32.20
C VAL A 635 -9.22 2.74 -33.56
N THR A 636 -9.50 3.65 -34.49
CA THR A 636 -9.54 3.32 -35.92
C THR A 636 -8.11 3.11 -36.45
N LEU A 637 -7.98 2.48 -37.62
CA LEU A 637 -6.66 2.32 -38.27
C LEU A 637 -6.00 3.67 -38.59
N SER A 638 -6.79 4.67 -38.99
CA SER A 638 -6.28 6.01 -39.30
C SER A 638 -5.78 6.73 -38.04
N GLU A 639 -6.49 6.60 -36.93
CA GLU A 639 -6.04 7.18 -35.64
C GLU A 639 -4.81 6.47 -35.11
N LEU A 640 -4.75 5.14 -35.24
CA LEU A 640 -3.58 4.36 -34.86
C LEU A 640 -2.34 4.81 -35.65
N ALA A 641 -2.45 4.94 -36.98
CA ALA A 641 -1.38 5.41 -37.84
C ALA A 641 -0.86 6.78 -37.38
N ALA A 642 -1.77 7.76 -37.25
CA ALA A 642 -1.42 9.11 -36.83
C ALA A 642 -0.75 9.13 -35.44
N LYS A 643 -1.27 8.36 -34.48
CA LYS A 643 -0.71 8.29 -33.12
C LYS A 643 0.71 7.70 -33.09
N LEU A 644 0.96 6.65 -33.90
CA LEU A 644 2.27 6.02 -33.99
C LEU A 644 3.29 6.95 -34.66
N GLU A 645 2.92 7.56 -35.79
CA GLU A 645 3.77 8.52 -36.50
C GLU A 645 4.11 9.73 -35.62
N MET A 646 3.12 10.33 -34.95
CA MET A 646 3.33 11.44 -34.02
C MET A 646 4.25 11.09 -32.85
N SER A 647 4.35 9.80 -32.50
CA SER A 647 5.20 9.31 -31.42
C SER A 647 6.56 8.82 -31.92
N GLY A 648 6.87 8.95 -33.22
CA GLY A 648 8.16 8.59 -33.80
C GLY A 648 8.28 7.15 -34.29
N PHE A 649 7.19 6.39 -34.38
CA PHE A 649 7.19 5.06 -34.98
C PHE A 649 6.98 5.13 -36.49
N ASP A 650 7.69 4.30 -37.23
CA ASP A 650 7.49 4.13 -38.67
C ASP A 650 6.26 3.23 -38.91
N PHE A 651 5.15 3.86 -39.33
CA PHE A 651 3.91 3.14 -39.63
C PHE A 651 3.92 2.50 -41.02
N ASP A 652 4.67 3.04 -41.99
CA ASP A 652 4.74 2.50 -43.35
C ASP A 652 5.35 1.09 -43.38
N THR A 653 6.28 0.83 -42.45
CA THR A 653 6.89 -0.50 -42.27
C THR A 653 6.27 -1.30 -41.11
N ALA A 654 5.27 -0.75 -40.42
CA ALA A 654 4.61 -1.45 -39.33
C ALA A 654 3.74 -2.60 -39.83
N HIS A 655 3.75 -3.70 -39.08
CA HIS A 655 2.86 -4.84 -39.31
C HIS A 655 1.63 -4.73 -38.41
N VAL A 656 0.46 -4.57 -39.01
CA VAL A 656 -0.84 -4.53 -38.31
C VAL A 656 -1.67 -5.76 -38.65
N GLU A 657 -1.86 -6.66 -37.68
CA GLU A 657 -2.76 -7.81 -37.78
C GLU A 657 -4.13 -7.46 -37.20
N LYS A 658 -5.20 -7.73 -37.96
CA LYS A 658 -6.58 -7.54 -37.50
C LYS A 658 -7.12 -8.83 -36.91
N SER A 659 -7.61 -8.78 -35.68
CA SER A 659 -8.39 -9.86 -35.09
C SER A 659 -9.81 -9.40 -34.84
N HIS A 660 -10.78 -10.10 -35.40
CA HIS A 660 -12.20 -9.85 -35.14
C HIS A 660 -12.63 -10.32 -33.74
N CYS A 661 -11.80 -11.11 -33.04
CA CYS A 661 -12.07 -11.56 -31.67
C CYS A 661 -10.75 -11.87 -30.93
N ALA A 662 -10.29 -10.94 -30.11
CA ALA A 662 -9.17 -11.13 -29.19
C ALA A 662 -9.59 -11.80 -27.88
N PHE A 663 -10.83 -11.55 -27.44
CA PHE A 663 -11.48 -12.19 -26.29
C PHE A 663 -12.98 -11.87 -26.31
N TYR A 664 -13.73 -12.50 -25.41
CA TYR A 664 -15.16 -12.26 -25.20
C TYR A 664 -15.42 -11.46 -23.93
N THR A 665 -16.15 -10.36 -24.02
CA THR A 665 -16.61 -9.60 -22.85
C THR A 665 -18.09 -9.90 -22.55
N PRO A 666 -18.52 -9.96 -21.27
CA PRO A 666 -19.93 -10.14 -20.94
C PRO A 666 -20.80 -9.04 -21.56
N SER A 667 -21.95 -9.42 -22.10
CA SER A 667 -22.88 -8.48 -22.71
C SER A 667 -23.32 -7.40 -21.71
N PRO A 668 -23.40 -6.12 -22.12
CA PRO A 668 -23.96 -5.04 -21.29
C PRO A 668 -25.39 -5.34 -20.81
N ALA A 669 -26.13 -6.19 -21.53
CA ALA A 669 -27.48 -6.62 -21.17
C ALA A 669 -27.52 -7.57 -19.95
N GLN A 670 -26.38 -8.09 -19.50
CA GLN A 670 -26.26 -9.01 -18.35
C GLN A 670 -27.14 -10.28 -18.47
N ASP A 671 -27.42 -10.71 -19.69
CA ASP A 671 -28.25 -11.89 -20.01
C ASP A 671 -27.46 -13.21 -20.02
N GLY A 672 -26.17 -13.16 -19.65
CA GLY A 672 -25.24 -14.29 -19.68
C GLY A 672 -24.58 -14.54 -21.03
N SER A 673 -24.92 -13.75 -22.07
CA SER A 673 -24.21 -13.76 -23.35
C SER A 673 -22.90 -12.97 -23.28
N SER A 674 -22.07 -13.13 -24.31
CA SER A 674 -20.80 -12.42 -24.45
C SER A 674 -20.58 -11.91 -25.87
N LEU A 675 -19.92 -10.76 -25.99
CA LEU A 675 -19.63 -10.11 -27.25
C LEU A 675 -18.13 -10.22 -27.58
N PRO A 676 -17.75 -10.45 -28.84
CA PRO A 676 -16.35 -10.47 -29.25
C PRO A 676 -15.75 -9.07 -29.19
N VAL A 677 -14.51 -8.96 -28.73
CA VAL A 677 -13.75 -7.70 -28.72
C VAL A 677 -12.69 -7.76 -29.82
N PRO A 678 -12.83 -6.95 -30.90
CA PRO A 678 -11.88 -6.94 -32.00
C PRO A 678 -10.64 -6.11 -31.63
N TYR A 679 -9.45 -6.57 -32.01
CA TYR A 679 -8.16 -5.91 -31.76
C TYR A 679 -7.35 -5.71 -33.04
N LEU A 680 -6.49 -4.69 -33.00
CA LEU A 680 -5.35 -4.50 -33.90
C LEU A 680 -4.08 -4.90 -33.14
N TYR A 681 -3.36 -5.89 -33.63
CA TYR A 681 -2.04 -6.25 -33.12
C TYR A 681 -0.95 -5.62 -33.97
N VAL A 682 -0.08 -4.84 -33.34
CA VAL A 682 0.87 -3.96 -34.01
C VAL A 682 2.29 -4.37 -33.66
N LYS A 683 3.13 -4.51 -34.68
CA LYS A 683 4.58 -4.45 -34.55
C LYS A 683 5.08 -3.24 -35.33
N ALA A 684 5.62 -2.24 -34.63
CA ALA A 684 6.16 -1.03 -35.25
C ALA A 684 7.60 -0.82 -34.80
N ARG A 685 8.45 -0.25 -35.67
CA ARG A 685 9.82 0.13 -35.33
C ARG A 685 9.90 1.62 -35.06
N LEU A 686 10.82 2.01 -34.18
CA LEU A 686 11.17 3.41 -34.05
C LEU A 686 11.81 3.89 -35.36
N ALA A 687 11.31 5.01 -35.90
CA ALA A 687 11.87 5.60 -37.11
C ALA A 687 13.34 5.98 -36.85
N SER A 688 14.23 5.69 -37.80
CA SER A 688 15.59 6.21 -37.73
C SER A 688 15.53 7.74 -37.77
N ALA A 689 16.24 8.42 -36.85
CA ALA A 689 16.41 9.86 -36.93
C ALA A 689 16.84 10.24 -38.36
N PRO A 690 16.28 11.31 -38.96
CA PRO A 690 16.72 11.76 -40.27
C PRO A 690 18.23 11.96 -40.21
N ALA A 691 18.96 11.35 -41.16
CA ALA A 691 20.39 11.55 -41.26
C ALA A 691 20.64 13.06 -41.30
N VAL A 692 21.27 13.61 -40.26
CA VAL A 692 21.72 15.00 -40.28
C VAL A 692 22.70 15.07 -41.44
N ALA A 693 22.31 15.73 -42.53
CA ALA A 693 23.21 16.00 -43.62
C ALA A 693 24.45 16.68 -43.03
N PRO A 694 25.68 16.26 -43.37
CA PRO A 694 26.86 16.97 -42.91
C PRO A 694 26.68 18.44 -43.29
N ALA A 695 26.87 19.33 -42.32
CA ALA A 695 26.85 20.76 -42.60
C ALA A 695 27.93 21.03 -43.65
N ASP A 696 27.52 21.46 -44.84
CA ASP A 696 28.43 21.93 -45.87
C ASP A 696 29.18 23.16 -45.33
N GLU A 697 30.51 23.02 -45.30
CA GLU A 697 31.62 23.98 -45.08
C GLU A 697 31.70 24.80 -43.78
#